data_AF-A0A0M2XT47-F1
#
_entry.id   AF-A0A0M2XT47-F1
#
_cell.length_a   1.000
_cell.length_b   1.000
_cell.length_c   1.000
_cell.angle_alpha   90.00
_cell.angle_beta   90.00
_cell.angle_gamma   90.00
#
_symmetry.space_group_name_H-M   'P 1'
#
loop_
_entity.id
_entity.type
_entity.pdbx_description
1 polymer ?
#
loop_
_entity_poly.entity_id
_entity_poly.type
_entity_poly.pdbx_seq_one_letter_code
_entity_poly.pdbx_strand_id
1 'polypeptide(L)'
;MAHRIYIYNVNLRTKETYPTYLAEWNYEIPILMRPLFSANIRSKGSQLYANKEDGIARLRYFYALLADRYQLHYKKSYYEPVNNMFEFLEALPFDTLQIDGRDVFTMNAEKDVEQAKDWVEEIKMQALLYEQAVDEQSLDPLDPLVKASGYTSFLDALQTDWIDYGLGLWEEDVLKEPDPEVFEAVGKQGLKNAKGDILVEAIYDEIFEFNEQGIAVVERDGLFGYIDTSGTILIPCQYVEAFDARHINGNNYAEVEVAGKRGVLHIDTKQLSIPALYDELDWIAYGFLNARQGDSHMLLSAEGRLIISDPAPESFMYDYNKLFYSRQKGTIKRKYYLMDGQFLGTFLEGSLEPLANRYFWIKPNKLQSKIAVIQPDGNILDEGIDRIIVLDDYRSIAYLKNKRWQIYSLEQGLFRLADLTIDKVLVDHIQQYRKDIFVVGCAQGQGIYDAHRGEWLLEPAIAYQKIEHCFLDFMRIHCAQGMYCFDTKLNVRSALYDYICSPFHYPRPEAAEGELLLLFKGDKLFNLDLNRNVVEIPETAYGYLYSERYQLRGRDQSYFVQFYQAWIKRKGAGYEQYFDNETLLENGKKLEAEGKISDAIRLFSIGADRGSADCQYLLGNIFTDDDYEGMDIEKGKSFYEKAMAQDHAQAWNNWGFLYATGHGVAFDVSKALKAYQKSAALGEAQAMSNLGNWYYEGEYVEQDYALALDYFKQAEKAGIYNDAQIAEIYYQGQDYANLLRYLKKDPNNLFSAIYYGILYEEGFGVKQSLQKAIRYYEKANENSVYAYAVNRLLQLYGAHGAASDADKYGFWFNFAKENAVEIDQ
;
A
#
# COMPACT_ATOMS: atom_id res chain seq x y z
N MET A 1 9.56 6.98 -9.04
CA MET A 1 8.53 7.74 -9.79
C MET A 1 7.20 7.16 -9.37
N ALA A 2 6.24 7.98 -8.95
CA ALA A 2 4.90 7.48 -8.65
C ALA A 2 4.27 7.06 -9.99
N HIS A 3 3.77 5.83 -10.08
CA HIS A 3 3.05 5.38 -11.28
C HIS A 3 1.60 5.86 -11.15
N ARG A 4 1.11 6.56 -12.17
CA ARG A 4 -0.16 7.28 -12.11
C ARG A 4 -1.11 6.88 -13.23
N ILE A 5 -2.39 7.11 -12.98
CA ILE A 5 -3.47 6.98 -13.96
C ILE A 5 -4.03 8.38 -14.19
N TYR A 6 -4.13 8.80 -15.44
CA TYR A 6 -4.72 10.09 -15.81
C TYR A 6 -6.03 9.89 -16.55
N ILE A 7 -7.04 10.68 -16.20
CA ILE A 7 -8.37 10.65 -16.81
C ILE A 7 -8.58 11.88 -17.69
N TYR A 8 -9.12 11.70 -18.90
CA TYR A 8 -9.43 12.81 -19.82
C TYR A 8 -10.86 12.69 -20.35
N ASN A 9 -11.47 13.82 -20.71
CA ASN A 9 -12.68 13.84 -21.56
C ASN A 9 -12.26 14.19 -22.99
N VAL A 10 -12.64 13.35 -23.96
CA VAL A 10 -12.14 13.45 -25.34
C VAL A 10 -13.23 13.25 -26.37
N ASN A 11 -13.10 13.93 -27.50
CA ASN A 11 -13.89 13.66 -28.69
C ASN A 11 -13.12 12.75 -29.64
N LEU A 12 -13.53 11.48 -29.76
CA LEU A 12 -12.82 10.53 -30.62
C LEU A 12 -12.87 10.86 -32.11
N ARG A 13 -13.82 11.70 -32.55
CA ARG A 13 -13.98 12.08 -33.96
C ARG A 13 -13.10 13.28 -34.31
N THR A 14 -13.14 14.34 -33.50
CA THR A 14 -12.38 15.58 -33.74
C THR A 14 -10.98 15.54 -33.14
N LYS A 15 -10.71 14.59 -32.22
CA LYS A 15 -9.50 14.51 -31.38
C LYS A 15 -9.30 15.71 -30.45
N GLU A 16 -10.36 16.45 -30.18
CA GLU A 16 -10.35 17.47 -29.14
C GLU A 16 -10.33 16.80 -27.76
N THR A 17 -9.58 17.39 -26.84
CA THR A 17 -9.44 16.93 -25.45
C THR A 17 -9.82 18.09 -24.55
N TYR A 18 -10.45 17.80 -23.42
CA TYR A 18 -10.68 18.79 -22.38
C TYR A 18 -9.32 19.39 -21.94
N PRO A 19 -9.21 20.71 -21.67
CA PRO A 19 -7.92 21.39 -21.56
C PRO A 19 -6.96 20.82 -20.50
N THR A 20 -7.49 20.16 -19.48
CA THR A 20 -6.70 19.48 -18.44
C THR A 20 -7.23 18.06 -18.21
N TYR A 21 -6.42 17.22 -17.55
CA TYR A 21 -6.90 15.92 -17.07
C TYR A 21 -7.91 16.13 -15.93
N LEU A 22 -8.89 15.25 -15.85
CA LEU A 22 -9.98 15.32 -14.87
C LEU A 22 -9.57 14.78 -13.50
N ALA A 23 -8.63 13.83 -13.46
CA ALA A 23 -8.16 13.19 -12.25
C ALA A 23 -6.78 12.54 -12.44
N GLU A 24 -5.92 12.62 -11.42
CA GLU A 24 -4.68 11.84 -11.27
C GLU A 24 -4.80 10.84 -10.12
N TRP A 25 -4.81 9.54 -10.43
CA TRP A 25 -4.86 8.45 -9.44
C TRP A 25 -3.56 7.66 -9.37
N ASN A 26 -3.39 6.86 -8.33
CA ASN A 26 -2.26 5.94 -8.19
C ASN A 26 -2.47 4.69 -9.07
N TYR A 27 -2.16 3.50 -8.56
CA TYR A 27 -2.06 2.24 -9.32
C TYR A 27 -3.39 1.67 -9.83
N GLU A 28 -4.53 2.12 -9.31
CA GLU A 28 -5.84 1.53 -9.62
C GLU A 28 -6.94 2.58 -9.75
N ILE A 29 -8.00 2.24 -10.49
CA ILE A 29 -9.25 3.01 -10.52
C ILE A 29 -9.92 2.88 -9.15
N PRO A 30 -10.19 4.00 -8.44
CA PRO A 30 -10.85 3.99 -7.13
C PRO A 30 -12.15 3.17 -7.17
N ILE A 31 -12.41 2.39 -6.12
CA ILE A 31 -13.56 1.48 -6.09
C ILE A 31 -14.91 2.20 -6.24
N LEU A 32 -14.96 3.47 -5.85
CA LEU A 32 -16.14 4.31 -5.98
C LEU A 32 -16.42 4.71 -7.44
N MET A 33 -15.40 4.71 -8.30
CA MET A 33 -15.47 5.20 -9.69
C MET A 33 -15.51 4.09 -10.74
N ARG A 34 -15.33 2.81 -10.36
CA ARG A 34 -15.31 1.68 -11.31
C ARG A 34 -16.55 1.58 -12.21
N PRO A 35 -17.80 1.82 -11.72
CA PRO A 35 -18.97 1.81 -12.59
C PRO A 35 -18.90 2.82 -13.74
N LEU A 36 -18.31 4.00 -13.52
CA LEU A 36 -18.20 5.08 -14.50
C LEU A 36 -17.46 4.66 -15.77
N PHE A 37 -16.40 3.86 -15.61
CA PHE A 37 -15.54 3.45 -16.71
C PHE A 37 -15.90 2.11 -17.33
N SER A 38 -16.94 1.43 -16.81
CA SER A 38 -17.33 0.11 -17.31
C SER A 38 -18.12 0.15 -18.62
N ALA A 39 -18.80 1.26 -18.89
CA ALA A 39 -19.74 1.34 -19.99
C ALA A 39 -19.04 1.38 -21.36
N ASN A 40 -19.30 0.37 -22.19
CA ASN A 40 -18.75 0.26 -23.54
C ASN A 40 -17.21 0.40 -23.60
N ILE A 41 -16.53 -0.07 -22.55
CA ILE A 41 -15.08 0.07 -22.38
C ILE A 41 -14.31 -0.72 -23.45
N ARG A 42 -13.30 -0.07 -24.04
CA ARG A 42 -12.39 -0.65 -25.04
C ARG A 42 -11.01 -0.04 -24.97
N SER A 43 -10.00 -0.77 -25.42
CA SER A 43 -8.64 -0.24 -25.60
C SER A 43 -8.37 0.12 -27.07
N LYS A 44 -7.53 1.14 -27.27
CA LYS A 44 -6.95 1.48 -28.57
C LYS A 44 -5.50 1.89 -28.35
N GLY A 45 -4.57 1.03 -28.75
CA GLY A 45 -3.17 1.16 -28.32
C GLY A 45 -3.06 0.87 -26.83
N SER A 46 -2.30 1.68 -26.09
CA SER A 46 -2.13 1.57 -24.65
C SER A 46 -3.06 2.52 -23.85
N GLN A 47 -4.18 2.93 -24.45
CA GLN A 47 -5.17 3.79 -23.80
C GLN A 47 -6.55 3.12 -23.83
N LEU A 48 -7.34 3.41 -22.81
CA LEU A 48 -8.68 2.87 -22.59
C LEU A 48 -9.73 3.96 -22.80
N TYR A 49 -10.89 3.60 -23.32
CA TYR A 49 -11.97 4.54 -23.66
C TYR A 49 -13.33 3.97 -23.24
N ALA A 50 -14.07 4.73 -22.44
CA ALA A 50 -15.41 4.42 -21.96
C ALA A 50 -16.44 5.45 -22.44
N ASN A 51 -17.70 5.02 -22.58
CA ASN A 51 -18.80 5.94 -22.86
C ASN A 51 -19.17 6.73 -21.60
N LYS A 52 -19.16 8.08 -21.70
CA LYS A 52 -19.42 8.97 -20.56
C LYS A 52 -20.85 8.82 -20.04
N GLU A 53 -21.84 8.95 -20.92
CA GLU A 53 -23.27 9.02 -20.52
C GLU A 53 -23.76 7.71 -19.88
N ASP A 54 -23.46 6.57 -20.51
CA ASP A 54 -23.78 5.25 -19.99
C ASP A 54 -23.03 4.97 -18.67
N GLY A 55 -21.79 5.47 -18.56
CA GLY A 55 -20.97 5.39 -17.37
C GLY A 55 -21.57 6.17 -16.20
N ILE A 56 -21.98 7.42 -16.44
CA ILE A 56 -22.67 8.27 -15.44
C ILE A 56 -23.93 7.56 -14.94
N ALA A 57 -24.74 6.98 -15.84
CA ALA A 57 -25.94 6.25 -15.46
C ALA A 57 -25.64 5.06 -14.52
N ARG A 58 -24.63 4.24 -14.83
CA ARG A 58 -24.19 3.13 -13.97
C ARG A 58 -23.68 3.60 -12.61
N LEU A 59 -22.90 4.68 -12.61
CA LEU A 59 -22.38 5.30 -11.38
C LEU A 59 -23.52 5.82 -10.50
N ARG A 60 -24.57 6.43 -11.10
CA ARG A 60 -25.76 6.91 -10.37
C ARG A 60 -26.49 5.78 -9.66
N TYR A 61 -26.72 4.64 -10.31
CA TYR A 61 -27.37 3.49 -9.67
C TYR A 61 -26.56 2.95 -8.50
N PHE A 62 -25.23 2.85 -8.67
CA PHE A 62 -24.35 2.42 -7.60
C PHE A 62 -24.35 3.38 -6.39
N TYR A 63 -24.27 4.68 -6.65
CA TYR A 63 -24.33 5.70 -5.58
C TYR A 63 -25.70 5.72 -4.88
N ALA A 64 -26.79 5.48 -5.61
CA ALA A 64 -28.11 5.33 -5.01
C ALA A 64 -28.17 4.12 -4.06
N LEU A 65 -27.61 2.97 -4.47
CA LEU A 65 -27.49 1.79 -3.61
C LEU A 65 -26.69 2.09 -2.33
N LEU A 66 -25.56 2.78 -2.44
CA LEU A 66 -24.76 3.20 -1.29
C LEU A 66 -25.55 4.10 -0.34
N ALA A 67 -26.28 5.07 -0.89
CA ALA A 67 -27.12 5.98 -0.11
C ALA A 67 -28.28 5.27 0.60
N ASP A 68 -28.91 4.28 -0.05
CA ASP A 68 -29.95 3.45 0.55
C ASP A 68 -29.38 2.59 1.69
N ARG A 69 -28.28 1.88 1.42
CA ARG A 69 -27.65 0.96 2.38
C ARG A 69 -27.19 1.66 3.65
N TYR A 70 -26.64 2.86 3.51
CA TYR A 70 -26.08 3.64 4.63
C TYR A 70 -26.99 4.78 5.10
N GLN A 71 -28.21 4.90 4.56
CA GLN A 71 -29.19 5.94 4.91
C GLN A 71 -28.61 7.36 4.80
N LEU A 72 -28.09 7.70 3.61
CA LEU A 72 -27.36 8.96 3.37
C LEU A 72 -28.17 10.03 2.62
N HIS A 73 -29.27 9.67 1.96
CA HIS A 73 -30.05 10.57 1.08
C HIS A 73 -30.42 11.94 1.66
N TYR A 74 -30.63 12.03 2.97
CA TYR A 74 -31.04 13.25 3.67
C TYR A 74 -29.88 14.00 4.34
N LYS A 75 -28.65 13.48 4.27
CA LYS A 75 -27.48 14.10 4.89
C LYS A 75 -26.85 15.09 3.92
N LYS A 76 -26.81 16.38 4.30
CA LYS A 76 -26.17 17.44 3.51
C LYS A 76 -24.73 17.11 3.13
N SER A 77 -23.98 16.57 4.10
CA SER A 77 -22.60 16.12 3.90
C SER A 77 -22.44 15.07 2.81
N TYR A 78 -23.51 14.36 2.41
CA TYR A 78 -23.48 13.37 1.33
C TYR A 78 -24.01 13.95 0.01
N TYR A 79 -25.23 14.50 0.01
CA TYR A 79 -25.87 14.88 -1.26
C TYR A 79 -25.19 16.07 -1.94
N GLU A 80 -24.58 16.98 -1.17
CA GLU A 80 -23.90 18.17 -1.72
C GLU A 80 -22.67 17.78 -2.57
N PRO A 81 -21.66 17.06 -2.04
CA PRO A 81 -20.52 16.64 -2.85
C PRO A 81 -20.88 15.68 -3.99
N VAL A 82 -21.84 14.77 -3.75
CA VAL A 82 -22.28 13.82 -4.78
C VAL A 82 -22.98 14.53 -5.94
N ASN A 83 -23.83 15.52 -5.66
CA ASN A 83 -24.47 16.30 -6.72
C ASN A 83 -23.45 17.11 -7.51
N ASN A 84 -22.52 17.80 -6.83
CA ASN A 84 -21.47 18.57 -7.50
C ASN A 84 -20.64 17.70 -8.44
N MET A 85 -20.26 16.49 -8.00
CA MET A 85 -19.54 15.53 -8.84
C MET A 85 -20.33 15.16 -10.10
N PHE A 86 -21.63 14.89 -9.96
CA PHE A 86 -22.45 14.52 -11.10
C PHE A 86 -22.74 15.69 -12.04
N GLU A 87 -22.96 16.89 -11.51
CA GLU A 87 -23.13 18.12 -12.31
C GLU A 87 -21.86 18.39 -13.14
N PHE A 88 -20.69 18.26 -12.53
CA PHE A 88 -19.40 18.32 -13.23
C PHE A 88 -19.32 17.29 -14.37
N LEU A 89 -19.57 16.00 -14.08
CA LEU A 89 -19.49 14.93 -15.08
C LEU A 89 -20.47 15.14 -16.25
N GLU A 90 -21.66 15.65 -15.96
CA GLU A 90 -22.68 15.95 -16.97
C GLU A 90 -22.31 17.18 -17.81
N ALA A 91 -21.66 18.18 -17.22
CA ALA A 91 -21.19 19.38 -17.90
C ALA A 91 -20.03 19.14 -18.89
N LEU A 92 -19.34 17.99 -18.79
CA LEU A 92 -18.22 17.65 -19.67
C LEU A 92 -18.65 17.63 -21.16
N PRO A 93 -17.89 18.30 -22.05
CA PRO A 93 -18.34 18.59 -23.42
C PRO A 93 -18.32 17.40 -24.37
N PHE A 94 -17.60 16.32 -24.04
CA PHE A 94 -17.43 15.17 -24.92
C PHE A 94 -18.05 13.88 -24.37
N ASP A 95 -18.40 12.95 -25.26
CA ASP A 95 -19.13 11.71 -24.96
C ASP A 95 -18.22 10.55 -24.49
N THR A 96 -16.90 10.75 -24.48
CA THR A 96 -15.94 9.69 -24.20
C THR A 96 -15.02 10.08 -23.04
N LEU A 97 -14.86 9.18 -22.08
CA LEU A 97 -13.82 9.23 -21.05
C LEU A 97 -12.63 8.38 -21.49
N GLN A 98 -11.43 8.94 -21.44
CA GLN A 98 -10.18 8.26 -21.73
C GLN A 98 -9.41 8.02 -20.43
N ILE A 99 -8.91 6.79 -20.26
CA ILE A 99 -8.00 6.42 -19.17
C ILE A 99 -6.61 6.18 -19.77
N ASP A 100 -5.61 6.90 -19.24
CA ASP A 100 -4.20 6.72 -19.57
C ASP A 100 -3.46 6.12 -18.38
N GLY A 101 -3.19 4.82 -18.45
CA GLY A 101 -2.47 4.05 -17.44
C GLY A 101 -1.04 3.66 -17.86
N ARG A 102 -0.45 4.33 -18.85
CA ARG A 102 0.85 3.93 -19.40
C ARG A 102 1.95 3.87 -18.34
N ASP A 103 1.93 4.77 -17.35
CA ASP A 103 2.90 4.73 -16.26
C ASP A 103 2.76 3.43 -15.45
N VAL A 104 1.53 2.96 -15.22
CA VAL A 104 1.27 1.66 -14.55
C VAL A 104 1.75 0.48 -15.40
N PHE A 105 1.59 0.53 -16.73
CA PHE A 105 2.00 -0.57 -17.62
C PHE A 105 3.51 -0.76 -17.72
N THR A 106 4.33 0.26 -17.45
CA THR A 106 5.80 0.15 -17.52
C THR A 106 6.43 -0.76 -16.44
N MET A 107 5.62 -1.27 -15.51
CA MET A 107 6.07 -2.17 -14.43
C MET A 107 6.23 -3.63 -14.86
N ASN A 108 5.81 -4.00 -16.08
CA ASN A 108 5.84 -5.36 -16.60
C ASN A 108 6.67 -5.47 -17.89
N ALA A 109 7.26 -6.64 -18.17
CA ALA A 109 8.02 -6.89 -19.40
C ALA A 109 7.12 -7.05 -20.64
N GLU A 110 5.81 -7.15 -20.44
CA GLU A 110 4.78 -7.19 -21.47
C GLU A 110 4.55 -5.83 -22.12
N LYS A 111 4.09 -5.82 -23.37
CA LYS A 111 3.83 -4.56 -24.08
C LYS A 111 2.60 -3.87 -23.52
N ASP A 112 2.68 -2.56 -23.30
CA ASP A 112 1.59 -1.71 -22.80
C ASP A 112 0.25 -1.90 -23.53
N VAL A 113 0.28 -2.27 -24.82
CA VAL A 113 -0.93 -2.51 -25.63
C VAL A 113 -1.66 -3.79 -25.21
N GLU A 114 -0.95 -4.83 -24.79
CA GLU A 114 -1.58 -6.07 -24.30
C GLU A 114 -2.08 -5.86 -22.87
N GLN A 115 -1.29 -5.21 -22.01
CA GLN A 115 -1.73 -4.83 -20.65
C GLN A 115 -2.99 -3.97 -20.67
N ALA A 116 -3.10 -3.03 -21.62
CA ALA A 116 -4.32 -2.23 -21.80
C ALA A 116 -5.54 -3.06 -22.23
N LYS A 117 -5.38 -4.19 -22.93
CA LYS A 117 -6.50 -5.09 -23.26
C LYS A 117 -6.89 -5.92 -22.05
N ASP A 118 -5.93 -6.44 -21.31
CA ASP A 118 -6.19 -7.25 -20.12
C ASP A 118 -6.93 -6.42 -19.07
N TRP A 119 -6.54 -5.15 -18.90
CA TRP A 119 -7.22 -4.24 -17.98
C TRP A 119 -8.67 -3.92 -18.40
N VAL A 120 -8.94 -3.86 -19.71
CA VAL A 120 -10.33 -3.73 -20.22
C VAL A 120 -11.16 -4.94 -19.83
N GLU A 121 -10.62 -6.16 -19.95
CA GLU A 121 -11.34 -7.37 -19.56
C GLU A 121 -11.52 -7.45 -18.04
N GLU A 122 -10.53 -7.02 -17.25
CA GLU A 122 -10.66 -6.89 -15.81
C GLU A 122 -11.79 -5.93 -15.40
N ILE A 123 -11.82 -4.73 -15.99
CA ILE A 123 -12.86 -3.73 -15.73
C ILE A 123 -14.25 -4.29 -16.08
N LYS A 124 -14.38 -5.03 -17.20
CA LYS A 124 -15.64 -5.68 -17.57
C LYS A 124 -16.06 -6.76 -16.58
N MET A 125 -15.13 -7.60 -16.12
CA MET A 125 -15.43 -8.65 -15.13
C MET A 125 -15.88 -8.04 -13.81
N GLN A 126 -15.20 -7.00 -13.34
CA GLN A 126 -15.58 -6.30 -12.11
C GLN A 126 -16.93 -5.59 -12.26
N ALA A 127 -17.22 -5.01 -13.42
CA ALA A 127 -18.49 -4.35 -13.68
C ALA A 127 -19.70 -5.27 -13.46
N LEU A 128 -19.59 -6.57 -13.76
CA LEU A 128 -20.65 -7.55 -13.50
C LEU A 128 -20.99 -7.65 -12.01
N LEU A 129 -20.01 -7.50 -11.12
CA LEU A 129 -20.25 -7.51 -9.67
C LEU A 129 -20.98 -6.24 -9.21
N TYR A 130 -20.69 -5.08 -9.82
CA TYR A 130 -21.41 -3.84 -9.53
C TYR A 130 -22.85 -3.88 -10.07
N GLU A 131 -23.05 -4.43 -11.26
CA GLU A 131 -24.38 -4.66 -11.82
C GLU A 131 -25.18 -5.61 -10.93
N GLN A 132 -24.58 -6.74 -10.52
CA GLN A 132 -25.20 -7.69 -9.60
C GLN A 132 -25.56 -7.03 -8.25
N ALA A 133 -24.66 -6.23 -7.68
CA ALA A 133 -24.91 -5.53 -6.42
C ALA A 133 -26.11 -4.56 -6.50
N VAL A 134 -26.22 -3.82 -7.60
CA VAL A 134 -27.36 -2.93 -7.87
C VAL A 134 -28.65 -3.72 -8.05
N ASP A 135 -28.62 -4.79 -8.84
CA ASP A 135 -29.78 -5.63 -9.12
C ASP A 135 -30.31 -6.35 -7.86
N GLU A 136 -29.39 -6.83 -7.01
CA GLU A 136 -29.71 -7.52 -5.76
C GLU A 136 -29.99 -6.55 -4.60
N GLN A 137 -29.78 -5.25 -4.81
CA GLN A 137 -29.81 -4.22 -3.76
C GLN A 137 -28.93 -4.58 -2.55
N SER A 138 -27.79 -5.24 -2.80
CA SER A 138 -26.85 -5.70 -1.77
C SER A 138 -25.41 -5.35 -2.14
N LEU A 139 -24.59 -5.01 -1.16
CA LEU A 139 -23.15 -4.77 -1.37
C LEU A 139 -22.31 -6.04 -1.28
N ASP A 140 -22.88 -7.17 -0.87
CA ASP A 140 -22.15 -8.43 -0.65
C ASP A 140 -21.36 -8.90 -1.88
N PRO A 141 -21.85 -8.79 -3.14
CA PRO A 141 -21.07 -9.16 -4.33
C PRO A 141 -19.76 -8.37 -4.49
N LEU A 142 -19.67 -7.19 -3.86
CA LEU A 142 -18.53 -6.29 -3.92
C LEU A 142 -17.55 -6.45 -2.76
N ASP A 143 -17.85 -7.29 -1.75
CA ASP A 143 -16.98 -7.54 -0.61
C ASP A 143 -15.52 -7.89 -0.99
N PRO A 144 -15.25 -8.72 -2.03
CA PRO A 144 -13.89 -9.01 -2.45
C PRO A 144 -13.14 -7.76 -2.95
N LEU A 145 -13.84 -6.85 -3.64
CA LEU A 145 -13.25 -5.63 -4.20
C LEU A 145 -12.97 -4.60 -3.10
N VAL A 146 -13.86 -4.48 -2.11
CA VAL A 146 -13.65 -3.61 -0.95
C VAL A 146 -12.41 -4.07 -0.16
N LYS A 147 -12.28 -5.37 0.12
CA LYS A 147 -11.11 -5.93 0.82
C LYS A 147 -9.82 -5.69 0.05
N ALA A 148 -9.83 -5.88 -1.28
CA ALA A 148 -8.66 -5.65 -2.11
C ALA A 148 -8.21 -4.17 -2.12
N SER A 149 -9.14 -3.23 -1.91
CA SER A 149 -8.87 -1.78 -1.93
C SER A 149 -8.23 -1.22 -0.65
N GLY A 150 -8.18 -2.01 0.42
CA GLY A 150 -7.66 -1.57 1.73
C GLY A 150 -8.66 -0.77 2.57
N TYR A 151 -9.91 -0.61 2.12
CA TYR A 151 -11.00 -0.04 2.91
C TYR A 151 -11.77 -1.14 3.65
N THR A 152 -12.30 -0.81 4.83
CA THR A 152 -13.10 -1.75 5.63
C THR A 152 -14.55 -1.85 5.15
N SER A 153 -15.05 -0.82 4.46
CA SER A 153 -16.38 -0.77 3.85
C SER A 153 -16.46 0.34 2.79
N PHE A 154 -17.53 0.36 1.98
CA PHE A 154 -17.78 1.52 1.12
C PHE A 154 -18.12 2.79 1.91
N LEU A 155 -18.69 2.67 3.11
CA LEU A 155 -18.92 3.83 3.98
C LEU A 155 -17.59 4.45 4.43
N ASP A 156 -16.63 3.61 4.80
CA ASP A 156 -15.25 4.00 5.15
C ASP A 156 -14.55 4.69 3.96
N ALA A 157 -14.69 4.13 2.75
CA ALA A 157 -14.20 4.76 1.53
C ALA A 157 -14.87 6.13 1.26
N LEU A 158 -16.20 6.23 1.38
CA LEU A 158 -16.95 7.47 1.16
C LEU A 158 -16.59 8.58 2.16
N GLN A 159 -16.32 8.21 3.42
CA GLN A 159 -16.07 9.13 4.53
C GLN A 159 -14.59 9.45 4.74
N THR A 160 -13.71 8.92 3.89
CA THR A 160 -12.30 9.27 3.91
C THR A 160 -12.13 10.76 3.59
N ASP A 161 -11.42 11.49 4.47
CA ASP A 161 -11.37 12.97 4.48
C ASP A 161 -11.06 13.60 3.10
N TRP A 162 -10.19 12.98 2.31
CA TRP A 162 -9.79 13.50 0.99
C TRP A 162 -10.65 12.97 -0.17
N ILE A 163 -11.48 11.95 0.04
CA ILE A 163 -12.37 11.40 -1.00
C ILE A 163 -13.65 12.22 -1.11
N ASP A 164 -14.12 12.80 0.00
CA ASP A 164 -15.33 13.63 0.09
C ASP A 164 -16.52 13.05 -0.71
N TYR A 165 -16.93 11.83 -0.35
CA TYR A 165 -18.00 11.08 -1.01
C TYR A 165 -17.80 10.89 -2.53
N GLY A 166 -16.58 11.04 -3.05
CA GLY A 166 -16.21 10.89 -4.45
C GLY A 166 -15.86 12.19 -5.14
N LEU A 167 -16.21 13.35 -4.59
CA LEU A 167 -15.87 14.66 -5.17
C LEU A 167 -14.35 14.90 -5.15
N GLY A 168 -13.68 14.54 -4.05
CA GLY A 168 -12.23 14.70 -3.89
C GLY A 168 -11.39 13.72 -4.73
N LEU A 169 -12.01 12.87 -5.54
CA LEU A 169 -11.31 12.03 -6.52
C LEU A 169 -11.03 12.76 -7.83
N TRP A 170 -11.51 13.99 -8.00
CA TRP A 170 -11.34 14.81 -9.21
C TRP A 170 -10.40 15.97 -8.93
N GLU A 171 -9.69 16.44 -9.97
CA GLU A 171 -8.83 17.61 -9.85
C GLU A 171 -9.65 18.85 -9.45
N GLU A 172 -9.19 19.55 -8.43
CA GLU A 172 -9.92 20.71 -7.89
C GLU A 172 -10.18 21.77 -8.99
N ASP A 173 -9.23 21.95 -9.89
CA ASP A 173 -9.31 22.92 -10.98
C ASP A 173 -10.30 22.54 -12.09
N VAL A 174 -10.71 21.26 -12.20
CA VAL A 174 -11.78 20.86 -13.13
C VAL A 174 -13.18 20.97 -12.54
N LEU A 175 -13.26 20.99 -11.21
CA LEU A 175 -14.50 21.20 -10.47
C LEU A 175 -14.86 22.68 -10.36
N LYS A 176 -13.87 23.57 -10.52
CA LYS A 176 -14.07 25.01 -10.67
C LYS A 176 -14.68 25.28 -12.06
N GLU A 177 -15.72 26.11 -12.14
CA GLU A 177 -16.11 26.67 -13.43
C GLU A 177 -14.89 27.38 -14.03
N PRO A 178 -14.62 27.25 -15.35
CA PRO A 178 -13.47 27.90 -15.95
C PRO A 178 -13.48 29.39 -15.61
N ASP A 179 -12.34 29.88 -15.12
CA ASP A 179 -12.22 31.27 -14.68
C ASP A 179 -12.73 32.20 -15.79
N PRO A 180 -13.56 33.18 -15.43
CA PRO A 180 -14.08 34.10 -16.40
C PRO A 180 -12.94 34.91 -17.04
N GLU A 181 -13.03 35.12 -18.35
CA GLU A 181 -12.02 35.86 -19.10
C GLU A 181 -12.27 37.36 -18.96
N VAL A 182 -11.26 38.10 -18.49
CA VAL A 182 -11.26 39.57 -18.56
C VAL A 182 -11.04 39.98 -20.01
N PHE A 183 -11.98 40.75 -20.57
CA PHE A 183 -11.88 41.29 -21.92
C PHE A 183 -11.87 42.81 -21.89
N GLU A 184 -11.20 43.42 -22.87
CA GLU A 184 -11.16 44.88 -23.00
C GLU A 184 -12.04 45.34 -24.18
N ALA A 185 -12.88 46.34 -23.94
CA ALA A 185 -13.61 47.05 -24.99
C ALA A 185 -13.64 48.55 -24.69
N VAL A 186 -13.26 49.37 -25.68
CA VAL A 186 -13.26 50.84 -25.58
C VAL A 186 -12.40 51.37 -24.42
N GLY A 187 -11.28 50.68 -24.10
CA GLY A 187 -10.37 51.10 -23.02
C GLY A 187 -10.88 50.81 -21.61
N LYS A 188 -11.89 49.96 -21.48
CA LYS A 188 -12.44 49.47 -20.21
C LYS A 188 -12.47 47.94 -20.22
N GLN A 189 -12.41 47.34 -19.05
CA GLN A 189 -12.44 45.90 -18.84
C GLN A 189 -13.82 45.42 -18.40
N GLY A 190 -14.20 44.25 -18.91
CA GLY A 190 -15.42 43.52 -18.58
C GLY A 190 -15.09 42.04 -18.39
N LEU A 191 -16.13 41.26 -18.04
CA LEU A 191 -15.99 39.86 -17.68
C LEU A 191 -16.91 39.01 -18.57
N LYS A 192 -16.40 37.90 -19.12
CA LYS A 192 -17.20 36.94 -19.88
C LYS A 192 -16.90 35.51 -19.43
N ASN A 193 -17.89 34.62 -19.50
CA ASN A 193 -17.67 33.21 -19.19
C ASN A 193 -16.94 32.49 -20.34
N ALA A 194 -16.57 31.22 -20.14
CA ALA A 194 -15.91 30.41 -21.16
C ALA A 194 -16.74 30.17 -22.44
N LYS A 195 -18.06 30.38 -22.40
CA LYS A 195 -18.94 30.31 -23.58
C LYS A 195 -18.96 31.62 -24.37
N GLY A 196 -18.30 32.66 -23.87
CA GLY A 196 -18.27 34.00 -24.45
C GLY A 196 -19.47 34.86 -24.08
N ASP A 197 -20.33 34.42 -23.15
CA ASP A 197 -21.43 35.24 -22.65
C ASP A 197 -20.87 36.33 -21.73
N ILE A 198 -21.30 37.57 -21.93
CA ILE A 198 -20.90 38.71 -21.11
C ILE A 198 -21.54 38.57 -19.73
N LEU A 199 -20.72 38.38 -18.70
CA LEU A 199 -21.11 38.39 -17.29
C LEU A 199 -21.15 39.82 -16.74
N VAL A 200 -20.16 40.64 -17.15
CA VAL A 200 -20.06 42.06 -16.83
C VAL A 200 -19.63 42.81 -18.07
N GLU A 201 -20.38 43.86 -18.43
CA GLU A 201 -20.01 44.78 -19.52
C GLU A 201 -18.65 45.44 -19.26
N ALA A 202 -17.97 45.90 -20.33
CA ALA A 202 -16.69 46.59 -20.23
C ALA A 202 -16.84 48.00 -19.59
N ILE A 203 -16.82 48.06 -18.26
CA ILE A 203 -17.09 49.28 -17.47
C ILE A 203 -15.99 49.62 -16.45
N TYR A 204 -15.10 48.68 -16.14
CA TYR A 204 -14.02 48.87 -15.16
C TYR A 204 -12.77 49.43 -15.83
N ASP A 205 -12.02 50.28 -15.13
CA ASP A 205 -10.68 50.68 -15.58
C ASP A 205 -9.73 49.47 -15.55
N GLU A 206 -9.82 48.68 -14.49
CA GLU A 206 -9.04 47.46 -14.30
C GLU A 206 -9.82 46.44 -13.46
N ILE A 207 -9.73 45.16 -13.82
CA ILE A 207 -10.15 43.98 -13.06
C ILE A 207 -8.87 43.23 -12.73
N PHE A 208 -8.53 43.15 -11.45
CA PHE A 208 -7.34 42.46 -10.97
C PHE A 208 -7.56 40.93 -10.97
N GLU A 209 -6.50 40.18 -10.68
CA GLU A 209 -6.55 38.72 -10.64
C GLU A 209 -7.56 38.23 -9.58
N PHE A 210 -8.32 37.19 -9.94
CA PHE A 210 -9.21 36.52 -8.99
C PHE A 210 -8.39 35.65 -8.03
N ASN A 211 -8.67 35.76 -6.74
CA ASN A 211 -8.06 34.87 -5.75
C ASN A 211 -8.70 33.46 -5.78
N GLU A 212 -8.20 32.55 -4.94
CA GLU A 212 -8.72 31.16 -4.83
C GLU A 212 -10.22 31.06 -4.46
N GLN A 213 -10.80 32.12 -3.90
CA GLN A 213 -12.25 32.19 -3.59
C GLN A 213 -13.07 32.80 -4.73
N GLY A 214 -12.44 33.07 -5.87
CA GLY A 214 -13.08 33.70 -7.01
C GLY A 214 -13.45 35.16 -6.77
N ILE A 215 -12.68 35.91 -5.97
CA ILE A 215 -12.90 37.34 -5.70
C ILE A 215 -11.77 38.17 -6.31
N ALA A 216 -12.14 39.20 -7.08
CA ALA A 216 -11.20 40.16 -7.67
C ALA A 216 -11.44 41.58 -7.16
N VAL A 217 -10.36 42.34 -7.03
CA VAL A 217 -10.41 43.81 -6.90
C VAL A 217 -10.80 44.40 -8.25
N VAL A 218 -11.60 45.46 -8.26
CA VAL A 218 -11.95 46.21 -9.47
C VAL A 218 -11.79 47.70 -9.27
N GLU A 219 -11.23 48.37 -10.28
CA GLU A 219 -11.11 49.83 -10.32
C GLU A 219 -12.13 50.43 -11.28
N ARG A 220 -12.79 51.51 -10.84
CA ARG A 220 -13.60 52.37 -11.70
C ARG A 220 -13.53 53.82 -11.25
N ASP A 221 -13.20 54.71 -12.18
CA ASP A 221 -13.14 56.15 -11.99
C ASP A 221 -12.22 56.56 -10.81
N GLY A 222 -11.12 55.82 -10.61
CA GLY A 222 -10.15 56.02 -9.52
C GLY A 222 -10.60 55.52 -8.14
N LEU A 223 -11.64 54.68 -8.08
CA LEU A 223 -12.12 54.04 -6.86
C LEU A 223 -12.15 52.52 -7.01
N PHE A 224 -11.91 51.82 -5.90
CA PHE A 224 -11.78 50.37 -5.85
C PHE A 224 -12.99 49.70 -5.17
N GLY A 225 -13.34 48.51 -5.66
CA GLY A 225 -14.41 47.64 -5.18
C GLY A 225 -14.07 46.16 -5.40
N TYR A 226 -15.05 45.27 -5.26
CA TYR A 226 -14.88 43.82 -5.41
C TYR A 226 -16.02 43.18 -6.19
N ILE A 227 -15.67 42.24 -7.07
CA ILE A 227 -16.62 41.36 -7.77
C ILE A 227 -16.23 39.90 -7.56
N ASP A 228 -17.17 38.98 -7.78
CA ASP A 228 -16.88 37.55 -7.88
C ASP A 228 -16.80 37.06 -9.33
N THR A 229 -16.43 35.79 -9.52
CA THR A 229 -16.30 35.15 -10.84
C THR A 229 -17.59 35.09 -11.65
N SER A 230 -18.75 35.20 -11.01
CA SER A 230 -20.04 35.31 -11.70
C SER A 230 -20.30 36.71 -12.26
N GLY A 231 -19.47 37.70 -11.90
CA GLY A 231 -19.68 39.10 -12.20
C GLY A 231 -20.55 39.83 -11.16
N THR A 232 -20.88 39.18 -10.05
CA THR A 232 -21.69 39.80 -9.00
C THR A 232 -20.86 40.85 -8.26
N ILE A 233 -21.41 42.06 -8.12
CA ILE A 233 -20.80 43.12 -7.34
C ILE A 233 -20.93 42.80 -5.85
N LEU A 234 -19.85 42.34 -5.25
CA LEU A 234 -19.77 42.12 -3.81
C LEU A 234 -19.76 43.48 -3.10
N ILE A 235 -18.89 44.37 -3.56
CA ILE A 235 -18.65 45.71 -3.01
C ILE A 235 -18.50 46.72 -4.16
N PRO A 236 -19.32 47.79 -4.21
CA PRO A 236 -19.19 48.80 -5.26
C PRO A 236 -17.86 49.56 -5.14
N CYS A 237 -17.36 50.11 -6.24
CA CYS A 237 -16.17 50.97 -6.25
C CYS A 237 -16.40 52.22 -5.39
N GLN A 238 -15.80 52.24 -4.20
CA GLN A 238 -16.02 53.31 -3.20
C GLN A 238 -14.79 53.60 -2.34
N TYR A 239 -13.74 52.79 -2.42
CA TYR A 239 -12.50 52.96 -1.65
C TYR A 239 -11.43 53.63 -2.50
N VAL A 240 -10.57 54.44 -1.87
CA VAL A 240 -9.47 55.10 -2.61
C VAL A 240 -8.32 54.15 -2.92
N GLU A 241 -8.22 53.04 -2.18
CA GLU A 241 -7.33 51.91 -2.46
C GLU A 241 -7.93 50.65 -1.82
N ALA A 242 -7.74 49.49 -2.45
CA ALA A 242 -8.21 48.19 -1.96
C ALA A 242 -7.20 47.10 -2.33
N PHE A 243 -7.04 46.09 -1.46
CA PHE A 243 -6.08 45.00 -1.65
C PHE A 243 -6.77 43.65 -1.85
N ASP A 244 -6.00 42.64 -2.23
CA ASP A 244 -6.52 41.28 -2.44
C ASP A 244 -7.28 40.76 -1.22
N ALA A 245 -8.43 40.15 -1.50
CA ALA A 245 -9.25 39.51 -0.49
C ALA A 245 -8.56 38.24 0.04
N ARG A 246 -8.74 37.96 1.33
CA ARG A 246 -8.19 36.82 2.05
C ARG A 246 -9.30 36.04 2.72
N HIS A 247 -9.24 34.71 2.59
CA HIS A 247 -10.17 33.82 3.25
C HIS A 247 -9.66 33.43 4.64
N ILE A 248 -10.41 33.77 5.69
CA ILE A 248 -10.03 33.56 7.08
C ILE A 248 -11.25 33.05 7.84
N ASN A 249 -11.13 31.85 8.44
CA ASN A 249 -12.17 31.24 9.28
C ASN A 249 -13.57 31.23 8.61
N GLY A 250 -13.63 30.91 7.31
CA GLY A 250 -14.90 30.83 6.56
C GLY A 250 -15.44 32.16 6.05
N ASN A 251 -14.71 33.28 6.20
CA ASN A 251 -15.14 34.61 5.79
C ASN A 251 -14.08 35.31 4.94
N ASN A 252 -14.50 36.25 4.10
CA ASN A 252 -13.64 36.99 3.20
C ASN A 252 -13.36 38.41 3.75
N TYR A 253 -12.08 38.73 3.91
CA TYR A 253 -11.61 40.01 4.42
C TYR A 253 -10.67 40.68 3.43
N ALA A 254 -10.67 42.00 3.36
CA ALA A 254 -9.70 42.74 2.57
C ALA A 254 -9.27 44.03 3.25
N GLU A 255 -8.03 44.42 3.04
CA GLU A 255 -7.55 45.73 3.45
C GLU A 255 -8.07 46.80 2.48
N VAL A 256 -8.54 47.91 3.02
CA VAL A 256 -9.03 49.06 2.24
C VAL A 256 -8.54 50.36 2.85
N GLU A 257 -8.35 51.37 2.01
CA GLU A 257 -8.05 52.72 2.45
C GLU A 257 -9.27 53.63 2.40
N VAL A 258 -9.46 54.38 3.48
CA VAL A 258 -10.43 55.47 3.57
C VAL A 258 -9.70 56.72 4.07
N ALA A 259 -9.61 57.74 3.23
CA ALA A 259 -9.00 59.04 3.55
C ALA A 259 -7.57 58.95 4.14
N GLY A 260 -6.68 58.15 3.53
CA GLY A 260 -5.28 58.02 3.96
C GLY A 260 -5.06 57.12 5.17
N LYS A 261 -6.07 56.34 5.58
CA LYS A 261 -5.98 55.38 6.70
C LYS A 261 -6.45 54.00 6.27
N ARG A 262 -5.76 52.98 6.76
CA ARG A 262 -6.03 51.56 6.50
C ARG A 262 -7.06 51.00 7.49
N GLY A 263 -7.97 50.19 6.97
CA GLY A 263 -8.94 49.39 7.71
C GLY A 263 -9.11 48.02 7.05
N VAL A 264 -9.92 47.15 7.67
CA VAL A 264 -10.25 45.82 7.12
C VAL A 264 -11.75 45.76 6.87
N LEU A 265 -12.11 45.49 5.63
CA LEU A 265 -13.45 45.21 5.15
C LEU A 265 -13.75 43.72 5.32
N HIS A 266 -14.86 43.40 5.96
CA HIS A 266 -15.48 42.08 5.87
C HIS A 266 -16.42 42.09 4.67
N ILE A 267 -16.01 41.43 3.58
CA ILE A 267 -16.68 41.51 2.28
C ILE A 267 -18.10 40.94 2.36
N ASP A 268 -18.27 39.79 3.03
CA ASP A 268 -19.57 39.11 3.09
C ASP A 268 -20.63 39.95 3.85
N THR A 269 -20.23 40.70 4.88
CA THR A 269 -21.13 41.59 5.64
C THR A 269 -21.17 43.02 5.09
N LYS A 270 -20.26 43.35 4.17
CA LYS A 270 -20.08 44.67 3.57
C LYS A 270 -19.77 45.78 4.60
N GLN A 271 -19.16 45.42 5.72
CA GLN A 271 -18.83 46.34 6.81
C GLN A 271 -17.33 46.29 7.14
N LEU A 272 -16.79 47.42 7.58
CA LEU A 272 -15.44 47.46 8.13
C LEU A 272 -15.42 46.72 9.47
N SER A 273 -14.75 45.57 9.54
CA SER A 273 -14.48 44.86 10.79
C SER A 273 -13.40 45.58 11.59
N ILE A 274 -12.40 46.15 10.90
CA ILE A 274 -11.43 47.08 11.49
C ILE A 274 -11.67 48.46 10.87
N PRO A 275 -11.99 49.49 11.68
CA PRO A 275 -12.20 50.83 11.17
C PRO A 275 -10.90 51.40 10.59
N ALA A 276 -11.03 52.22 9.55
CA ALA A 276 -9.91 52.86 8.85
C ALA A 276 -9.24 53.96 9.70
N LEU A 277 -8.44 53.56 10.69
CA LEU A 277 -7.80 54.44 11.68
C LEU A 277 -6.27 54.30 11.72
N TYR A 278 -5.72 53.33 11.00
CA TYR A 278 -4.33 52.90 11.12
C TYR A 278 -3.49 53.44 9.97
N ASP A 279 -2.21 53.68 10.25
CA ASP A 279 -1.26 54.12 9.23
C ASP A 279 -0.86 52.96 8.30
N GLU A 280 -0.89 51.74 8.83
CA GLU A 280 -0.48 50.52 8.14
C GLU A 280 -1.07 49.30 8.86
N LEU A 281 -1.42 48.28 8.08
CA LEU A 281 -1.86 46.98 8.54
C LEU A 281 -0.92 45.91 7.94
N ASP A 282 -0.41 45.00 8.78
CA ASP A 282 0.51 43.95 8.34
C ASP A 282 0.05 42.59 8.86
N TRP A 283 -0.40 41.74 7.94
CA TRP A 283 -0.96 40.43 8.24
C TRP A 283 0.12 39.44 8.67
N ILE A 284 -0.13 38.71 9.76
CA ILE A 284 0.81 37.73 10.33
C ILE A 284 0.42 36.30 9.93
N ALA A 285 -0.45 35.64 10.70
CA ALA A 285 -0.84 34.24 10.52
C ALA A 285 -2.24 34.07 11.10
N TYR A 286 -3.01 33.06 10.63
CA TYR A 286 -4.33 32.69 11.16
C TYR A 286 -5.33 33.85 11.33
N GLY A 287 -5.27 34.84 10.44
CA GLY A 287 -6.16 36.01 10.49
C GLY A 287 -5.80 37.08 11.52
N PHE A 288 -4.58 37.05 12.06
CA PHE A 288 -4.07 38.11 12.93
C PHE A 288 -3.23 39.11 12.14
N LEU A 289 -3.24 40.37 12.55
CA LEU A 289 -2.51 41.45 11.90
C LEU A 289 -1.96 42.47 12.90
N ASN A 290 -0.77 42.98 12.62
CA ASN A 290 -0.23 44.16 13.25
C ASN A 290 -0.96 45.39 12.73
N ALA A 291 -1.37 46.27 13.65
CA ALA A 291 -1.96 47.55 13.31
C ALA A 291 -1.06 48.67 13.84
N ARG A 292 -0.48 49.46 12.94
CA ARG A 292 0.43 50.56 13.29
C ARG A 292 -0.35 51.87 13.40
N GLN A 293 -0.14 52.57 14.52
CA GLN A 293 -0.67 53.90 14.75
C GLN A 293 0.43 54.77 15.38
N GLY A 294 0.97 55.73 14.61
CA GLY A 294 2.18 56.44 14.97
C GLY A 294 3.40 55.50 15.06
N ASP A 295 4.11 55.58 16.18
CA ASP A 295 5.32 54.77 16.47
C ASP A 295 5.02 53.44 17.18
N SER A 296 3.75 53.05 17.28
CA SER A 296 3.32 51.89 18.08
C SER A 296 2.52 50.88 17.24
N HIS A 297 2.74 49.60 17.54
CA HIS A 297 2.05 48.46 16.94
C HIS A 297 1.18 47.79 18.00
N MET A 298 -0.03 47.42 17.60
CA MET A 298 -0.94 46.56 18.37
C MET A 298 -1.28 45.32 17.55
N LEU A 299 -1.82 44.29 18.18
CA LEU A 299 -2.25 43.08 17.49
C LEU A 299 -3.78 42.97 17.46
N LEU A 300 -4.34 42.83 16.26
CA LEU A 300 -5.77 42.64 16.01
C LEU A 300 -6.03 41.28 15.36
N SER A 301 -7.28 40.82 15.45
CA SER A 301 -7.83 39.78 14.56
C SER A 301 -8.54 40.42 13.38
N ALA A 302 -8.75 39.67 12.29
CA ALA A 302 -9.52 40.09 11.12
C ALA A 302 -10.94 40.56 11.47
N GLU A 303 -11.54 40.00 12.52
CA GLU A 303 -12.85 40.41 13.04
C GLU A 303 -12.82 41.73 13.83
N GLY A 304 -11.65 42.35 13.97
CA GLY A 304 -11.44 43.60 14.68
C GLY A 304 -11.33 43.48 16.20
N ARG A 305 -11.21 42.27 16.75
CA ARG A 305 -10.91 42.11 18.19
C ARG A 305 -9.47 42.51 18.47
N LEU A 306 -9.28 43.33 19.49
CA LEU A 306 -7.97 43.68 20.03
C LEU A 306 -7.41 42.50 20.83
N ILE A 307 -6.31 41.93 20.34
CA ILE A 307 -5.67 40.74 20.91
C ILE A 307 -4.60 41.18 21.90
N ILE A 308 -3.65 42.01 21.45
CA ILE A 308 -2.62 42.58 22.33
C ILE A 308 -2.75 44.09 22.30
N SER A 309 -3.13 44.66 23.46
CA SER A 309 -3.29 46.11 23.65
C SER A 309 -2.03 46.80 24.17
N ASP A 310 -1.01 46.05 24.62
CA ASP A 310 0.29 46.61 25.06
C ASP A 310 1.07 47.10 23.83
N PRO A 311 1.21 48.42 23.60
CA PRO A 311 1.80 48.92 22.37
C PRO A 311 3.28 48.54 22.28
N ALA A 312 3.69 47.98 21.15
CA ALA A 312 5.07 47.58 20.90
C ALA A 312 5.75 48.54 19.90
N PRO A 313 7.04 48.88 20.11
CA PRO A 313 7.79 49.72 19.17
C PRO A 313 8.15 48.99 17.87
N GLU A 314 8.02 47.66 17.85
CA GLU A 314 8.25 46.78 16.70
C GLU A 314 7.03 45.87 16.52
N SER A 315 6.78 45.42 15.29
CA SER A 315 5.71 44.48 14.96
C SER A 315 5.81 43.20 15.79
N PHE A 316 4.65 42.67 16.18
CA PHE A 316 4.54 41.33 16.73
C PHE A 316 4.85 40.29 15.64
N MET A 317 5.44 39.18 16.05
CA MET A 317 5.77 38.05 15.20
C MET A 317 5.09 36.79 15.72
N TYR A 318 4.85 35.83 14.83
CA TYR A 318 4.35 34.50 15.18
C TYR A 318 5.49 33.51 15.44
N ASP A 319 5.33 32.69 16.48
CA ASP A 319 6.21 31.57 16.83
C ASP A 319 5.44 30.26 16.57
N TYR A 320 6.12 29.28 15.97
CA TYR A 320 5.51 28.00 15.56
C TYR A 320 4.88 27.21 16.72
N ASN A 321 5.22 27.53 17.97
CA ASN A 321 4.57 27.00 19.16
C ASN A 321 3.18 27.62 19.45
N LYS A 322 2.54 28.26 18.45
CA LYS A 322 1.25 28.96 18.56
C LYS A 322 1.31 30.11 19.58
N LEU A 323 2.36 30.91 19.50
CA LEU A 323 2.55 32.10 20.33
C LEU A 323 2.78 33.33 19.46
N PHE A 324 2.42 34.50 19.98
CA PHE A 324 2.91 35.77 19.48
C PHE A 324 4.06 36.27 20.34
N TYR A 325 4.98 37.02 19.75
CA TYR A 325 6.01 37.70 20.52
C TYR A 325 6.38 39.07 19.97
N SER A 326 6.88 39.93 20.86
CA SER A 326 7.61 41.14 20.50
C SER A 326 9.02 41.11 21.09
N ARG A 327 9.99 41.65 20.36
CA ARG A 327 11.38 41.71 20.81
C ARG A 327 11.56 42.80 21.85
N GLN A 328 12.26 42.48 22.94
CA GLN A 328 12.63 43.50 23.92
C GLN A 328 13.91 44.21 23.45
N LYS A 329 13.75 45.47 23.04
CA LYS A 329 14.82 46.32 22.51
C LYS A 329 16.11 46.27 23.35
N GLY A 330 17.24 46.02 22.68
CA GLY A 330 18.57 45.94 23.31
C GLY A 330 18.85 44.63 24.06
N THR A 331 17.98 43.62 23.95
CA THR A 331 18.16 42.31 24.58
C THR A 331 17.81 41.18 23.61
N ILE A 332 18.25 39.95 23.93
CA ILE A 332 17.84 38.73 23.23
C ILE A 332 16.50 38.16 23.75
N LYS A 333 15.80 38.89 24.62
CA LYS A 333 14.55 38.44 25.24
C LYS A 333 13.35 38.81 24.37
N ARG A 334 12.30 38.01 24.49
CA ARG A 334 11.03 38.18 23.79
C ARG A 334 9.89 38.17 24.82
N LYS A 335 8.96 39.12 24.70
CA LYS A 335 7.69 39.08 25.42
C LYS A 335 6.77 38.13 24.66
N TYR A 336 6.33 37.03 25.29
CA TYR A 336 5.47 36.03 24.66
C TYR A 336 4.02 36.16 25.11
N TYR A 337 3.11 35.89 24.18
CA TYR A 337 1.67 35.96 24.36
C TYR A 337 1.02 34.74 23.71
N LEU A 338 -0.05 34.22 24.31
CA LEU A 338 -0.90 33.21 23.69
C LEU A 338 -1.69 33.83 22.53
N MET A 339 -2.27 33.00 21.67
CA MET A 339 -3.03 33.47 20.50
C MET A 339 -4.26 34.33 20.85
N ASP A 340 -4.76 34.25 22.08
CA ASP A 340 -5.83 35.11 22.60
C ASP A 340 -5.31 36.39 23.28
N GLY A 341 -4.00 36.64 23.24
CA GLY A 341 -3.37 37.84 23.77
C GLY A 341 -2.90 37.73 25.23
N GLN A 342 -3.16 36.62 25.92
CA GLN A 342 -2.71 36.44 27.30
C GLN A 342 -1.17 36.47 27.37
N PHE A 343 -0.63 37.40 28.15
CA PHE A 343 0.81 37.53 28.36
C PHE A 343 1.35 36.37 29.20
N LEU A 344 2.34 35.65 28.68
CA LEU A 344 3.00 34.54 29.36
C LEU A 344 4.25 34.98 30.14
N GLY A 345 4.91 36.06 29.71
CA GLY A 345 6.16 36.51 30.30
C GLY A 345 7.24 36.83 29.28
N THR A 346 8.44 37.10 29.79
CA THR A 346 9.59 37.52 29.00
C THR A 346 10.70 36.48 29.07
N PHE A 347 10.94 35.79 27.95
CA PHE A 347 11.83 34.62 27.90
C PHE A 347 12.86 34.72 26.76
N LEU A 348 13.83 33.81 26.74
CA LEU A 348 14.76 33.70 25.62
C LEU A 348 14.07 33.09 24.40
N GLU A 349 14.55 33.44 23.21
CA GLU A 349 14.18 32.75 21.98
C GLU A 349 14.39 31.22 22.10
N GLY A 350 13.39 30.46 21.66
CA GLY A 350 13.44 28.99 21.65
C GLY A 350 13.50 28.32 23.04
N SER A 351 13.20 29.06 24.11
CA SER A 351 13.23 28.51 25.48
C SER A 351 11.91 27.90 25.95
N LEU A 352 10.80 28.22 25.29
CA LEU A 352 9.46 27.71 25.59
C LEU A 352 9.12 26.53 24.67
N GLU A 353 8.51 25.51 25.24
CA GLU A 353 7.96 24.37 24.52
C GLU A 353 6.52 24.10 24.98
N PRO A 354 5.60 23.82 24.04
CA PRO A 354 4.20 23.61 24.37
C PRO A 354 3.98 22.31 25.14
N LEU A 355 3.01 22.35 26.05
CA LEU A 355 2.38 21.21 26.69
C LEU A 355 0.87 21.24 26.38
N ALA A 356 0.14 20.17 26.69
CA ALA A 356 -1.31 20.14 26.53
C ALA A 356 -2.00 21.23 27.38
N ASN A 357 -3.23 21.57 26.99
CA ASN A 357 -4.07 22.55 27.68
C ASN A 357 -3.43 23.94 27.85
N ARG A 358 -2.65 24.38 26.84
CA ARG A 358 -2.00 25.70 26.79
C ARG A 358 -0.93 25.94 27.87
N TYR A 359 -0.47 24.89 28.53
CA TYR A 359 0.71 24.96 29.38
C TYR A 359 1.97 25.02 28.52
N PHE A 360 3.05 25.52 29.11
CA PHE A 360 4.37 25.51 28.47
C PHE A 360 5.41 25.08 29.49
N TRP A 361 6.50 24.47 29.05
CA TRP A 361 7.67 24.30 29.90
C TRP A 361 8.86 25.06 29.36
N ILE A 362 9.69 25.53 30.29
CA ILE A 362 10.90 26.28 30.01
C ILE A 362 12.08 25.32 30.02
N LYS A 363 12.74 25.19 28.87
CA LYS A 363 13.99 24.45 28.74
C LYS A 363 15.12 25.12 29.54
N PRO A 364 16.01 24.35 30.20
CA PRO A 364 17.19 24.92 30.84
C PRO A 364 18.02 25.74 29.86
N ASN A 365 18.41 26.94 30.28
CA ASN A 365 19.12 27.90 29.46
C ASN A 365 20.06 28.77 30.33
N LYS A 366 20.73 29.75 29.72
CA LYS A 366 21.72 30.61 30.41
C LYS A 366 21.12 31.49 31.52
N LEU A 367 19.83 31.80 31.48
CA LEU A 367 19.13 32.60 32.49
C LEU A 367 18.40 31.74 33.52
N GLN A 368 18.04 30.50 33.16
CA GLN A 368 17.33 29.57 34.01
C GLN A 368 17.95 28.17 33.90
N SER A 369 18.72 27.76 34.91
CA SER A 369 19.49 26.51 34.87
C SER A 369 18.66 25.23 35.06
N LYS A 370 17.39 25.37 35.44
CA LYS A 370 16.46 24.26 35.72
C LYS A 370 15.15 24.43 34.95
N ILE A 371 14.38 23.36 34.88
CA ILE A 371 13.08 23.36 34.21
C ILE A 371 12.05 24.12 35.06
N ALA A 372 11.14 24.82 34.40
CA ALA A 372 9.93 25.36 35.00
C ALA A 372 8.72 25.07 34.10
N VAL A 373 7.53 25.07 34.66
CA VAL A 373 6.26 24.90 33.94
C VAL A 373 5.43 26.17 34.13
N ILE A 374 4.90 26.69 33.03
CA ILE A 374 4.07 27.89 32.95
C ILE A 374 2.62 27.46 32.72
N GLN A 375 1.72 28.04 33.50
CA GLN A 375 0.28 27.89 33.38
C GLN A 375 -0.26 28.75 32.23
N PRO A 376 -1.50 28.46 31.74
CA PRO A 376 -2.11 29.24 30.67
C PRO A 376 -2.33 30.73 31.01
N ASP A 377 -2.36 31.09 32.29
CA ASP A 377 -2.49 32.48 32.76
C ASP A 377 -1.14 33.22 32.86
N GLY A 378 -0.03 32.55 32.51
CA GLY A 378 1.34 33.07 32.60
C GLY A 378 2.02 32.89 33.95
N ASN A 379 1.31 32.35 34.97
CA ASN A 379 1.92 32.06 36.26
C ASN A 379 2.84 30.82 36.17
N ILE A 380 3.87 30.79 37.01
CA ILE A 380 4.72 29.60 37.15
C ILE A 380 3.98 28.58 37.99
N LEU A 381 3.66 27.41 37.42
CA LEU A 381 3.11 26.26 38.15
C LEU A 381 4.16 25.73 39.13
N ASP A 382 5.35 25.45 38.61
CA ASP A 382 6.48 24.96 39.39
C ASP A 382 7.81 25.26 38.69
N GLU A 383 8.88 25.40 39.47
CA GLU A 383 10.23 25.68 39.01
C GLU A 383 11.28 24.86 39.76
N GLY A 384 12.53 24.86 39.27
CA GLY A 384 13.60 24.05 39.86
C GLY A 384 13.44 22.56 39.57
N ILE A 385 12.72 22.20 38.51
CA ILE A 385 12.48 20.82 38.09
C ILE A 385 13.78 20.23 37.52
N ASP A 386 14.12 19.03 37.96
CA ASP A 386 15.34 18.31 37.58
C ASP A 386 15.18 17.58 36.23
N ARG A 387 14.01 16.96 36.01
CA ARG A 387 13.66 16.23 34.80
C ARG A 387 12.15 16.27 34.60
N ILE A 388 11.70 16.39 33.36
CA ILE A 388 10.28 16.29 32.98
C ILE A 388 10.11 15.16 31.96
N ILE A 389 8.99 14.45 32.04
CA ILE A 389 8.50 13.52 31.03
C ILE A 389 7.41 14.27 30.27
N VAL A 390 7.70 14.56 29.00
CA VAL A 390 6.74 15.16 28.06
C VAL A 390 6.45 14.10 27.01
N LEU A 391 5.17 13.80 26.81
CA LEU A 391 4.69 12.79 25.89
C LEU A 391 3.64 13.43 24.98
N ASP A 392 3.71 13.11 23.69
CA ASP A 392 2.80 13.68 22.71
C ASP A 392 1.35 13.25 22.98
N ASP A 393 0.45 14.24 22.92
CA ASP A 393 -0.99 14.11 23.20
C ASP A 393 -1.36 13.66 24.62
N TYR A 394 -0.44 13.78 25.58
CA TYR A 394 -0.76 13.55 26.99
C TYR A 394 -1.38 14.80 27.62
N ARG A 395 -2.43 14.60 28.40
CA ARG A 395 -3.10 15.63 29.22
C ARG A 395 -2.52 15.69 30.63
N SER A 396 -1.43 14.98 30.86
CA SER A 396 -0.72 14.89 32.12
C SER A 396 0.78 14.89 31.90
N ILE A 397 1.52 15.40 32.89
CA ILE A 397 2.98 15.38 32.91
C ILE A 397 3.46 14.69 34.18
N ALA A 398 4.62 14.08 34.10
CA ALA A 398 5.35 13.61 35.26
C ALA A 398 6.71 14.29 35.30
N TYR A 399 7.11 14.79 36.47
CA TYR A 399 8.40 15.45 36.61
C TYR A 399 9.07 15.14 37.94
N LEU A 400 10.40 15.15 37.93
CA LEU A 400 11.27 14.91 39.06
C LEU A 400 11.74 16.24 39.61
N LYS A 401 11.53 16.45 40.90
CA LYS A 401 12.04 17.61 41.65
C LYS A 401 12.49 17.16 43.02
N ASN A 402 13.68 17.58 43.45
CA ASN A 402 14.23 17.22 44.77
C ASN A 402 14.26 15.69 45.02
N LYS A 403 14.61 14.92 43.98
CA LYS A 403 14.63 13.44 43.98
C LYS A 403 13.26 12.77 44.21
N ARG A 404 12.15 13.50 44.06
CA ARG A 404 10.79 12.99 44.16
C ARG A 404 10.04 13.23 42.86
N TRP A 405 9.31 12.23 42.39
CA TRP A 405 8.44 12.38 41.23
C TRP A 405 7.10 12.98 41.63
N GLN A 406 6.54 13.79 40.74
CA GLN A 406 5.20 14.35 40.83
C GLN A 406 4.49 14.09 39.51
N ILE A 407 3.18 13.86 39.57
CA ILE A 407 2.31 13.71 38.39
C ILE A 407 1.28 14.82 38.47
N TYR A 408 1.08 15.54 37.38
CA TYR A 408 0.16 16.67 37.30
C TYR A 408 -0.79 16.51 36.13
N SER A 409 -2.09 16.69 36.36
CA SER A 409 -3.09 16.74 35.29
C SER A 409 -3.18 18.18 34.77
N LEU A 410 -2.75 18.38 33.52
CA LEU A 410 -2.80 19.69 32.85
C LEU A 410 -4.23 20.12 32.55
N GLU A 411 -5.14 19.17 32.34
CA GLU A 411 -6.55 19.42 32.07
C GLU A 411 -7.32 19.81 33.34
N GLN A 412 -7.08 19.10 34.45
CA GLN A 412 -7.80 19.34 35.71
C GLN A 412 -7.09 20.35 36.63
N GLY A 413 -5.86 20.76 36.29
CA GLY A 413 -5.10 21.75 37.04
C GLY A 413 -4.68 21.29 38.44
N LEU A 414 -4.46 19.99 38.65
CA LEU A 414 -4.18 19.43 39.98
C LEU A 414 -3.05 18.39 39.99
N PHE A 415 -2.39 18.28 41.14
CA PHE A 415 -1.42 17.21 41.41
C PHE A 415 -2.12 15.88 41.68
N ARG A 416 -1.71 14.85 40.95
CA ARG A 416 -2.15 13.47 41.18
C ARG A 416 -1.28 12.82 42.24
N LEU A 417 -1.89 11.95 43.04
CA LEU A 417 -1.21 11.19 44.10
C LEU A 417 -0.43 12.10 45.07
N ALA A 418 -0.97 13.28 45.41
CA ALA A 418 -0.29 14.28 46.23
C ALA A 418 0.10 13.77 47.64
N ASP A 419 -0.69 12.85 48.19
CA ASP A 419 -0.43 12.23 49.50
C ASP A 419 0.57 11.04 49.42
N LEU A 420 1.00 10.65 48.23
CA LEU A 420 1.90 9.53 48.00
C LEU A 420 3.29 10.02 47.62
N THR A 421 4.31 9.48 48.29
CA THR A 421 5.69 9.69 47.89
C THR A 421 6.04 8.80 46.70
N ILE A 422 6.26 9.39 45.52
CA ILE A 422 6.62 8.66 44.30
C ILE A 422 8.15 8.63 44.16
N ASP A 423 8.70 7.41 44.19
CA ASP A 423 10.13 7.15 44.03
C ASP A 423 10.53 7.02 42.56
N LYS A 424 9.62 6.53 41.72
CA LYS A 424 9.89 6.26 40.31
C LYS A 424 8.64 6.45 39.44
N VAL A 425 8.81 7.08 38.29
CA VAL A 425 7.84 7.04 37.19
C VAL A 425 8.53 6.41 35.99
N LEU A 426 7.91 5.39 35.40
CA LEU A 426 8.40 4.69 34.23
C LEU A 426 7.49 4.97 33.04
N VAL A 427 8.14 5.14 31.90
CA VAL A 427 7.52 5.32 30.60
C VAL A 427 7.96 4.16 29.74
N ASP A 428 6.99 3.51 29.11
CA ASP A 428 7.19 2.31 28.29
C ASP A 428 6.36 2.44 27.00
N HIS A 429 6.53 1.50 26.06
CA HIS A 429 5.84 1.49 24.77
C HIS A 429 4.31 1.46 24.87
N ILE A 430 3.75 1.12 26.04
CA ILE A 430 2.31 1.19 26.31
C ILE A 430 1.71 2.58 26.00
N GLN A 431 2.52 3.65 26.07
CA GLN A 431 2.09 5.01 25.74
C GLN A 431 1.59 5.22 24.31
N GLN A 432 1.97 4.32 23.39
CA GLN A 432 1.48 4.34 22.00
C GLN A 432 0.03 3.86 21.92
N TYR A 433 -0.40 3.03 22.87
CA TYR A 433 -1.72 2.41 22.89
C TYR A 433 -2.64 3.07 23.92
N ARG A 434 -2.08 3.54 25.04
CA ARG A 434 -2.81 4.14 26.14
C ARG A 434 -2.12 5.40 26.67
N LYS A 435 -2.75 6.53 26.36
CA LYS A 435 -2.34 7.86 26.85
C LYS A 435 -2.63 8.03 28.34
N ASP A 436 -1.89 8.92 28.99
CA ASP A 436 -2.01 9.30 30.39
C ASP A 436 -1.81 8.17 31.43
N ILE A 437 -1.33 6.99 31.02
CA ILE A 437 -0.97 5.90 31.93
C ILE A 437 0.51 5.98 32.32
N PHE A 438 0.79 5.84 33.62
CA PHE A 438 2.14 5.75 34.17
C PHE A 438 2.33 4.49 35.01
N VAL A 439 3.50 3.86 34.89
CA VAL A 439 3.95 2.88 35.88
C VAL A 439 4.62 3.63 37.02
N VAL A 440 4.02 3.56 38.21
CA VAL A 440 4.40 4.34 39.38
C VAL A 440 5.02 3.42 40.42
N GLY A 441 6.21 3.77 40.91
CA GLY A 441 6.89 3.11 42.02
C GLY A 441 6.89 3.96 43.28
N CYS A 442 6.51 3.37 44.41
CA CYS A 442 6.49 3.98 45.72
C CYS A 442 6.91 2.96 46.81
N ALA A 443 6.88 3.37 48.07
CA ALA A 443 7.19 2.49 49.21
C ALA A 443 6.30 1.22 49.30
N GLN A 444 5.10 1.24 48.71
CA GLN A 444 4.18 0.10 48.66
C GLN A 444 4.47 -0.85 47.48
N GLY A 445 5.44 -0.54 46.61
CA GLY A 445 5.80 -1.32 45.44
C GLY A 445 5.55 -0.57 44.13
N GLN A 446 5.21 -1.31 43.07
CA GLN A 446 4.91 -0.72 41.75
C GLN A 446 3.44 -0.92 41.40
N GLY A 447 2.84 0.04 40.69
CA GLY A 447 1.45 -0.03 40.19
C GLY A 447 1.30 0.69 38.85
N ILE A 448 0.09 0.66 38.28
CA ILE A 448 -0.28 1.31 37.02
C ILE A 448 -1.35 2.35 37.33
N TYR A 449 -1.07 3.61 37.03
CA TYR A 449 -1.93 4.74 37.34
C TYR A 449 -2.43 5.43 36.07
N ASP A 450 -3.73 5.67 35.98
CA ASP A 450 -4.34 6.51 34.94
C ASP A 450 -4.43 7.95 35.45
N ALA A 451 -3.53 8.81 34.99
CA ALA A 451 -3.45 10.19 35.45
C ALA A 451 -4.57 11.08 34.90
N HIS A 452 -5.22 10.70 33.80
CA HIS A 452 -6.36 11.44 33.27
C HIS A 452 -7.59 11.18 34.13
N ARG A 453 -7.89 9.91 34.44
CA ARG A 453 -9.03 9.54 35.30
C ARG A 453 -8.75 9.74 36.80
N GLY A 454 -7.49 9.71 37.19
CA GLY A 454 -7.08 9.88 38.58
C GLY A 454 -7.22 8.60 39.43
N GLU A 455 -7.19 7.43 38.81
CA GLU A 455 -7.42 6.14 39.48
C GLU A 455 -6.27 5.15 39.25
N TRP A 456 -6.08 4.23 40.19
CA TRP A 456 -5.20 3.07 39.98
C TRP A 456 -5.91 2.05 39.12
N LEU A 457 -5.30 1.73 37.96
CA LEU A 457 -5.69 0.57 37.16
C LEU A 457 -5.13 -0.71 37.82
N LEU A 458 -3.94 -0.60 38.38
CA LEU A 458 -3.32 -1.64 39.19
C LEU A 458 -2.69 -1.00 40.43
N GLU A 459 -3.25 -1.29 41.60
CA GLU A 459 -2.76 -0.79 42.89
C GLU A 459 -1.29 -1.19 43.15
N PRO A 460 -0.47 -0.34 43.78
CA PRO A 460 0.92 -0.66 44.08
C PRO A 460 1.05 -1.85 45.02
N ALA A 461 1.90 -2.81 44.65
CA ALA A 461 2.22 -3.94 45.52
C ALA A 461 3.70 -4.32 45.47
N ILE A 462 4.28 -4.64 46.64
CA ILE A 462 5.68 -5.10 46.78
C ILE A 462 5.90 -6.42 46.01
N ALA A 463 4.83 -7.19 45.81
CA ALA A 463 4.85 -8.42 45.02
C ALA A 463 5.15 -8.19 43.53
N TYR A 464 4.94 -6.99 43.01
CA TYR A 464 5.20 -6.63 41.61
C TYR A 464 6.64 -6.14 41.48
N GLN A 465 7.53 -7.06 41.11
CA GLN A 465 8.97 -6.83 41.01
C GLN A 465 9.34 -5.97 39.79
N LYS A 466 8.55 -6.11 38.70
CA LYS A 466 8.69 -5.32 37.48
C LYS A 466 7.35 -5.28 36.76
N ILE A 467 6.98 -4.11 36.23
CA ILE A 467 5.85 -3.93 35.32
C ILE A 467 6.41 -3.35 34.02
N GLU A 468 6.12 -3.99 32.89
CA GLU A 468 6.58 -3.55 31.56
C GLU A 468 5.55 -3.88 30.48
N HIS A 469 5.62 -3.16 29.37
CA HIS A 469 4.83 -3.43 28.18
C HIS A 469 5.20 -4.81 27.59
N CYS A 470 4.20 -5.53 27.10
CA CYS A 470 4.40 -6.80 26.41
C CYS A 470 4.00 -6.69 24.94
N PHE A 471 2.74 -6.37 24.66
CA PHE A 471 2.21 -6.26 23.31
C PHE A 471 0.88 -5.50 23.32
N LEU A 472 0.66 -4.58 22.37
CA LEU A 472 -0.54 -3.73 22.29
C LEU A 472 -0.93 -3.12 23.67
N ASP A 473 -2.17 -3.35 24.11
CA ASP A 473 -2.73 -2.88 25.38
C ASP A 473 -2.30 -3.70 26.60
N PHE A 474 -1.41 -4.68 26.44
CA PHE A 474 -1.03 -5.61 27.50
C PHE A 474 0.29 -5.25 28.15
N MET A 475 0.26 -5.23 29.49
CA MET A 475 1.46 -5.19 30.32
C MET A 475 1.70 -6.55 30.97
N ARG A 476 2.96 -6.91 31.18
CA ARG A 476 3.33 -8.08 32.00
C ARG A 476 3.89 -7.63 33.34
N ILE A 477 3.40 -8.28 34.39
CA ILE A 477 3.76 -8.01 35.79
C ILE A 477 4.58 -9.20 36.27
N HIS A 478 5.86 -8.96 36.57
CA HIS A 478 6.77 -9.96 37.10
C HIS A 478 6.60 -10.09 38.61
N CYS A 479 6.40 -11.32 39.08
CA CYS A 479 6.31 -11.70 40.47
C CYS A 479 7.30 -12.84 40.77
N ALA A 480 7.55 -13.10 42.06
CA ALA A 480 8.49 -14.16 42.46
C ALA A 480 8.08 -15.57 41.99
N GLN A 481 6.79 -15.82 41.77
CA GLN A 481 6.23 -17.13 41.41
C GLN A 481 5.85 -17.24 39.93
N GLY A 482 6.02 -16.19 39.13
CA GLY A 482 5.57 -16.16 37.73
C GLY A 482 5.17 -14.76 37.28
N MET A 483 4.32 -14.68 36.27
CA MET A 483 3.86 -13.44 35.66
C MET A 483 2.34 -13.37 35.59
N TYR A 484 1.81 -12.15 35.75
CA TYR A 484 0.45 -11.82 35.34
C TYR A 484 0.49 -11.00 34.06
N CYS A 485 -0.51 -11.19 33.20
CA CYS A 485 -0.84 -10.24 32.16
C CYS A 485 -1.87 -9.26 32.72
N PHE A 486 -1.73 -7.98 32.38
CA PHE A 486 -2.70 -6.95 32.67
C PHE A 486 -3.18 -6.31 31.37
N ASP A 487 -4.45 -6.52 31.06
CA ASP A 487 -5.14 -5.88 29.96
C ASP A 487 -5.52 -4.47 30.41
N THR A 488 -4.78 -3.47 29.93
CA THR A 488 -5.08 -2.09 30.31
C THR A 488 -6.43 -1.66 29.78
N LYS A 489 -6.86 -2.12 28.59
CA LYS A 489 -8.11 -1.72 27.92
C LYS A 489 -9.33 -2.16 28.71
N LEU A 490 -9.32 -3.40 29.21
CA LEU A 490 -10.41 -3.94 30.03
C LEU A 490 -10.23 -3.71 31.53
N ASN A 491 -9.04 -3.27 31.95
CA ASN A 491 -8.68 -3.14 33.36
C ASN A 491 -8.77 -4.49 34.12
N VAL A 492 -8.31 -5.57 33.48
CA VAL A 492 -8.40 -6.94 34.02
C VAL A 492 -7.01 -7.57 34.08
N ARG A 493 -6.74 -8.26 35.19
CA ARG A 493 -5.53 -9.07 35.38
C ARG A 493 -5.84 -10.55 35.13
N SER A 494 -4.95 -11.22 34.41
CA SER A 494 -5.03 -12.67 34.16
C SER A 494 -4.80 -13.51 35.43
N ALA A 495 -4.95 -14.83 35.29
CA ALA A 495 -4.35 -15.79 36.22
C ALA A 495 -2.81 -15.73 36.17
N LEU A 496 -2.15 -16.39 37.13
CA LEU A 496 -0.69 -16.51 37.16
C LEU A 496 -0.21 -17.57 36.15
N TYR A 497 0.83 -17.21 35.40
CA TYR A 497 1.54 -18.05 34.43
C TYR A 497 3.03 -18.08 34.77
N ASP A 498 3.75 -19.12 34.35
CA ASP A 498 5.20 -19.20 34.57
C ASP A 498 5.95 -18.17 33.71
N TYR A 499 5.42 -17.89 32.52
CA TYR A 499 5.95 -16.89 31.60
C TYR A 499 4.89 -16.37 30.63
N ILE A 500 5.04 -15.11 30.21
CA ILE A 500 4.14 -14.43 29.26
C ILE A 500 5.01 -13.64 28.26
N CYS A 501 4.77 -13.87 26.97
CA CYS A 501 5.45 -13.15 25.89
C CYS A 501 4.52 -12.71 24.76
N SER A 502 5.09 -11.94 23.84
CA SER A 502 4.45 -11.57 22.58
C SER A 502 4.04 -12.81 21.77
N PRO A 503 3.06 -12.69 20.86
CA PRO A 503 2.65 -13.78 19.99
C PRO A 503 3.75 -14.12 18.96
N PHE A 504 3.66 -15.29 18.32
CA PHE A 504 4.54 -15.62 17.18
C PHE A 504 4.24 -14.74 15.98
N HIS A 505 2.95 -14.51 15.71
CA HIS A 505 2.48 -13.75 14.56
C HIS A 505 1.65 -12.57 15.03
N TYR A 506 2.03 -11.37 14.56
CA TYR A 506 1.26 -10.18 14.87
C TYR A 506 -0.09 -10.19 14.13
N PRO A 507 -1.21 -9.95 14.83
CA PRO A 507 -2.52 -9.94 14.19
C PRO A 507 -2.60 -8.83 13.14
N ARG A 508 -3.07 -9.17 11.94
CA ARG A 508 -3.38 -8.18 10.91
C ARG A 508 -4.64 -7.41 11.32
N PRO A 509 -4.80 -6.13 10.94
CA PRO A 509 -5.96 -5.31 11.32
C PRO A 509 -7.33 -5.96 11.02
N GLU A 510 -7.41 -6.80 9.98
CA GLU A 510 -8.63 -7.47 9.51
C GLU A 510 -8.77 -8.93 9.97
N ALA A 511 -7.84 -9.43 10.79
CA ALA A 511 -7.85 -10.83 11.18
C ALA A 511 -9.01 -11.14 12.13
N ALA A 512 -9.89 -12.06 11.75
CA ALA A 512 -10.96 -12.57 12.62
C ALA A 512 -10.42 -13.50 13.72
N GLU A 513 -9.23 -14.06 13.51
CA GLU A 513 -8.53 -14.97 14.41
C GLU A 513 -7.05 -14.61 14.48
N GLY A 514 -6.41 -14.84 15.62
CA GLY A 514 -5.01 -14.49 15.82
C GLY A 514 -4.62 -14.51 17.30
N GLU A 515 -3.35 -14.26 17.57
CA GLU A 515 -2.77 -14.35 18.91
C GLU A 515 -2.42 -12.95 19.43
N LEU A 516 -2.86 -12.64 20.64
CA LEU A 516 -2.45 -11.46 21.39
C LEU A 516 -1.22 -11.75 22.26
N LEU A 517 -1.14 -12.92 22.89
CA LEU A 517 -0.03 -13.31 23.77
C LEU A 517 0.17 -14.82 23.80
N LEU A 518 1.37 -15.25 24.16
CA LEU A 518 1.67 -16.64 24.53
C LEU A 518 1.85 -16.76 26.04
N LEU A 519 1.22 -17.77 26.63
CA LEU A 519 1.14 -18.00 28.06
C LEU A 519 1.64 -19.41 28.38
N PHE A 520 2.61 -19.51 29.29
CA PHE A 520 3.23 -20.78 29.67
C PHE A 520 2.77 -21.19 31.07
N LYS A 521 2.32 -22.43 31.24
CA LYS A 521 1.92 -22.96 32.56
C LYS A 521 2.23 -24.45 32.69
N GLY A 522 3.18 -24.79 33.54
CA GLY A 522 3.70 -26.14 33.70
C GLY A 522 4.30 -26.66 32.40
N ASP A 523 3.72 -27.74 31.89
CA ASP A 523 4.08 -28.37 30.61
C ASP A 523 3.18 -27.96 29.44
N LYS A 524 2.24 -27.03 29.68
CA LYS A 524 1.26 -26.56 28.69
C LYS A 524 1.57 -25.16 28.18
N LEU A 525 1.23 -24.96 26.92
CA LEU A 525 1.30 -23.69 26.20
C LEU A 525 -0.12 -23.24 25.84
N PHE A 526 -0.40 -21.96 25.97
CA PHE A 526 -1.68 -21.35 25.64
C PHE A 526 -1.45 -20.09 24.81
N ASN A 527 -2.40 -19.74 23.95
CA ASN A 527 -2.49 -18.40 23.39
C ASN A 527 -3.65 -17.63 24.04
N LEU A 528 -3.49 -16.32 24.11
CA LEU A 528 -4.59 -15.39 24.31
C LEU A 528 -5.07 -14.97 22.92
N ASP A 529 -6.28 -15.34 22.51
CA ASP A 529 -6.79 -15.00 21.18
C ASP A 529 -7.24 -13.52 21.07
N LEU A 530 -7.61 -13.07 19.88
CA LEU A 530 -8.14 -11.71 19.64
C LEU A 530 -9.40 -11.38 20.46
N ASN A 531 -10.19 -12.38 20.80
CA ASN A 531 -11.37 -12.28 21.65
C ASN A 531 -11.04 -12.33 23.16
N ARG A 532 -9.76 -12.41 23.52
CA ARG A 532 -9.23 -12.52 24.89
C ARG A 532 -9.62 -13.81 25.60
N ASN A 533 -9.90 -14.87 24.84
CA ASN A 533 -10.01 -16.21 25.38
C ASN A 533 -8.62 -16.83 25.49
N VAL A 534 -8.41 -17.58 26.58
CA VAL A 534 -7.22 -18.41 26.73
C VAL A 534 -7.51 -19.77 26.11
N VAL A 535 -6.82 -20.10 25.02
CA VAL A 535 -6.96 -21.38 24.32
C VAL A 535 -5.68 -22.18 24.49
N GLU A 536 -5.81 -23.46 24.86
CA GLU A 536 -4.66 -24.36 24.98
C GLU A 536 -4.14 -24.71 23.58
N ILE A 537 -2.85 -24.50 23.36
CA ILE A 537 -2.20 -24.89 22.11
C ILE A 537 -1.91 -26.40 22.19
N PRO A 538 -2.44 -27.21 21.26
CA PRO A 538 -2.21 -28.64 21.28
C PRO A 538 -0.72 -28.96 21.05
N GLU A 539 -0.22 -30.02 21.68
CA GLU A 539 1.17 -30.45 21.52
C GLU A 539 1.54 -30.76 20.07
N THR A 540 0.54 -31.04 19.22
CA THR A 540 0.74 -31.27 17.79
C THR A 540 1.33 -30.07 17.07
N ALA A 541 1.01 -28.85 17.54
CA ALA A 541 1.54 -27.61 16.99
C ALA A 541 2.95 -27.26 17.47
N TYR A 542 3.50 -27.97 18.47
CA TYR A 542 4.79 -27.56 19.06
C TYR A 542 5.96 -27.68 18.07
N GLY A 543 5.90 -28.63 17.13
CA GLY A 543 6.91 -28.77 16.07
C GLY A 543 6.90 -27.57 15.12
N TYR A 544 5.72 -27.17 14.64
CA TYR A 544 5.52 -25.95 13.84
C TYR A 544 5.93 -24.67 14.60
N LEU A 545 5.50 -24.52 15.86
CA LEU A 545 5.92 -23.36 16.66
C LEU A 545 7.44 -23.35 16.89
N TYR A 546 8.07 -24.51 16.93
CA TYR A 546 9.52 -24.59 16.99
C TYR A 546 10.19 -24.09 15.71
N SER A 547 9.66 -24.37 14.51
CA SER A 547 10.18 -23.74 13.28
C SER A 547 10.01 -22.21 13.31
N GLU A 548 8.92 -21.71 13.90
CA GLU A 548 8.62 -20.27 14.05
C GLU A 548 9.36 -19.57 15.20
N ARG A 549 10.21 -20.28 15.97
CA ARG A 549 10.93 -19.72 17.13
C ARG A 549 11.73 -18.43 16.87
N TYR A 550 12.06 -18.15 15.61
CA TYR A 550 12.81 -16.95 15.21
C TYR A 550 11.94 -15.68 15.13
N GLN A 551 10.62 -15.81 15.17
CA GLN A 551 9.72 -14.66 15.31
C GLN A 551 9.81 -14.04 16.72
N LEU A 552 10.04 -14.87 17.74
CA LEU A 552 10.32 -14.41 19.10
C LEU A 552 11.75 -13.88 19.21
N ARG A 553 11.98 -12.93 20.13
CA ARG A 553 13.30 -12.30 20.32
C ARG A 553 13.75 -12.33 21.78
N GLY A 554 15.07 -12.33 21.99
CA GLY A 554 15.68 -12.15 23.31
C GLY A 554 15.22 -13.19 24.33
N ARG A 555 14.66 -12.72 25.45
CA ARG A 555 14.23 -13.59 26.56
C ARG A 555 13.03 -14.46 26.18
N ASP A 556 12.12 -13.93 25.38
CA ASP A 556 10.88 -14.61 24.99
C ASP A 556 11.22 -15.86 24.16
N GLN A 557 12.11 -15.70 23.16
CA GLN A 557 12.64 -16.82 22.38
C GLN A 557 13.39 -17.83 23.26
N SER A 558 14.26 -17.34 24.15
CA SER A 558 15.07 -18.19 25.01
C SER A 558 14.19 -19.07 25.91
N TYR A 559 13.11 -18.51 26.46
CA TYR A 559 12.16 -19.23 27.30
C TYR A 559 11.39 -20.28 26.50
N PHE A 560 10.85 -19.92 25.33
CA PHE A 560 10.15 -20.88 24.46
C PHE A 560 11.04 -22.06 24.04
N VAL A 561 12.30 -21.80 23.67
CA VAL A 561 13.25 -22.87 23.34
C VAL A 561 13.48 -23.79 24.54
N GLN A 562 13.67 -23.25 25.74
CA GLN A 562 13.84 -24.07 26.95
C GLN A 562 12.58 -24.90 27.26
N PHE A 563 11.40 -24.31 27.09
CA PHE A 563 10.12 -25.02 27.22
C PHE A 563 10.03 -26.19 26.25
N TYR A 564 10.30 -25.95 24.96
CA TYR A 564 10.30 -26.99 23.93
C TYR A 564 11.33 -28.09 24.20
N GLN A 565 12.55 -27.72 24.61
CA GLN A 565 13.60 -28.68 24.97
C GLN A 565 13.24 -29.53 26.20
N ALA A 566 12.54 -28.94 27.17
CA ALA A 566 12.00 -29.69 28.29
C ALA A 566 10.88 -30.65 27.86
N TRP A 567 10.02 -30.23 26.91
CA TRP A 567 8.97 -31.06 26.33
C TRP A 567 9.55 -32.28 25.59
N ILE A 568 10.50 -32.10 24.66
CA ILE A 568 11.11 -33.24 23.95
C ILE A 568 11.78 -34.22 24.92
N LYS A 569 12.41 -33.71 25.99
CA LYS A 569 13.06 -34.55 27.01
C LYS A 569 12.05 -35.40 27.78
N ARG A 570 10.87 -34.85 28.08
CA ARG A 570 9.78 -35.58 28.74
C ARG A 570 9.18 -36.66 27.83
N LYS A 571 9.01 -36.35 26.54
CA LYS A 571 8.47 -37.30 25.56
C LYS A 571 9.44 -38.43 25.23
N GLY A 572 10.74 -38.16 25.24
CA GLY A 572 11.78 -39.14 24.94
C GLY A 572 11.90 -39.44 23.45
N ALA A 573 12.46 -40.61 23.13
CA ALA A 573 12.62 -41.04 21.74
C ALA A 573 11.25 -41.19 21.05
N GLY A 574 11.14 -40.70 19.81
CA GLY A 574 9.90 -40.73 19.04
C GLY A 574 8.94 -39.58 19.36
N TYR A 575 9.40 -38.48 19.96
CA TYR A 575 8.58 -37.28 20.20
C TYR A 575 8.00 -36.67 18.91
N GLU A 576 8.58 -36.96 17.74
CA GLU A 576 8.06 -36.51 16.46
C GLU A 576 6.71 -37.15 16.11
N GLN A 577 6.31 -38.25 16.78
CA GLN A 577 4.98 -38.83 16.67
C GLN A 577 3.87 -37.89 17.17
N TYR A 578 4.21 -36.78 17.81
CA TYR A 578 3.25 -35.77 18.22
C TYR A 578 3.05 -34.70 17.15
N PHE A 579 3.99 -34.49 16.22
CA PHE A 579 3.85 -33.47 15.18
C PHE A 579 2.67 -33.75 14.25
N ASP A 580 2.04 -32.71 13.72
CA ASP A 580 1.11 -32.85 12.59
C ASP A 580 1.81 -33.30 11.30
N ASN A 581 1.02 -33.69 10.30
CA ASN A 581 1.55 -34.26 9.05
C ASN A 581 2.33 -33.25 8.20
N GLU A 582 1.96 -31.96 8.26
CA GLU A 582 2.62 -30.89 7.52
C GLU A 582 4.02 -30.62 8.09
N THR A 583 4.12 -30.51 9.41
CA THR A 583 5.38 -30.38 10.15
C THR A 583 6.31 -31.57 9.90
N LEU A 584 5.77 -32.79 9.83
CA LEU A 584 6.55 -33.99 9.48
C LEU A 584 7.07 -33.92 8.05
N LEU A 585 6.23 -33.50 7.11
CA LEU A 585 6.56 -33.35 5.70
C LEU A 585 7.67 -32.31 5.49
N GLU A 586 7.51 -31.11 6.04
CA GLU A 586 8.47 -30.02 5.87
C GLU A 586 9.83 -30.35 6.50
N ASN A 587 9.82 -30.85 7.74
CA ASN A 587 11.06 -31.25 8.40
C ASN A 587 11.72 -32.43 7.68
N GLY A 588 10.94 -33.38 7.17
CA GLY A 588 11.44 -34.50 6.38
C GLY A 588 12.13 -34.03 5.10
N LYS A 589 11.50 -33.14 4.31
CA LYS A 589 12.08 -32.54 3.10
C LYS A 589 13.38 -31.80 3.39
N LYS A 590 13.42 -31.07 4.52
CA LYS A 590 14.64 -30.38 4.96
C LYS A 590 15.77 -31.36 5.29
N LEU A 591 15.47 -32.44 6.01
CA LEU A 591 16.46 -33.46 6.35
C LEU A 591 16.97 -34.19 5.10
N GLU A 592 16.09 -34.45 4.13
CA GLU A 592 16.44 -35.02 2.83
C GLU A 592 17.42 -34.10 2.07
N ALA A 593 17.11 -32.81 1.95
CA ALA A 593 18.00 -31.82 1.32
C ALA A 593 19.35 -31.65 2.06
N GLU A 594 19.39 -31.92 3.36
CA GLU A 594 20.62 -31.95 4.17
C GLU A 594 21.39 -33.28 4.05
N GLY A 595 20.90 -34.26 3.27
CA GLY A 595 21.50 -35.59 3.11
C GLY A 595 21.26 -36.53 4.29
N LYS A 596 20.40 -36.17 5.24
CA LYS A 596 20.03 -36.99 6.41
C LYS A 596 18.86 -37.92 6.10
N ILE A 597 19.05 -38.76 5.09
CA ILE A 597 17.99 -39.58 4.49
C ILE A 597 17.31 -40.49 5.53
N SER A 598 18.06 -41.09 6.46
CA SER A 598 17.49 -41.94 7.52
C SER A 598 16.51 -41.20 8.44
N ASP A 599 16.79 -39.93 8.76
CA ASP A 599 15.89 -39.11 9.58
C ASP A 599 14.67 -38.65 8.76
N ALA A 600 14.86 -38.33 7.48
CA ALA A 600 13.76 -37.99 6.56
C ALA A 600 12.79 -39.17 6.42
N ILE A 601 13.30 -40.39 6.15
CA ILE A 601 12.49 -41.62 6.09
C ILE A 601 11.71 -41.83 7.38
N ARG A 602 12.33 -41.58 8.54
CA ARG A 602 11.66 -41.72 9.85
C ARG A 602 10.47 -40.75 9.98
N LEU A 603 10.63 -39.47 9.61
CA LEU A 603 9.53 -38.50 9.67
C LEU A 603 8.44 -38.81 8.64
N PHE A 604 8.82 -39.09 7.39
CA PHE A 604 7.86 -39.45 6.36
C PHE A 604 7.11 -40.74 6.69
N SER A 605 7.75 -41.72 7.34
CA SER A 605 7.07 -42.96 7.77
C SER A 605 5.95 -42.66 8.76
N ILE A 606 6.17 -41.76 9.73
CA ILE A 606 5.13 -41.35 10.68
C ILE A 606 3.93 -40.73 9.94
N GLY A 607 4.19 -39.82 8.99
CA GLY A 607 3.13 -39.20 8.20
C GLY A 607 2.42 -40.20 7.28
N ALA A 608 3.16 -41.09 6.64
CA ALA A 608 2.66 -42.11 5.72
C ALA A 608 1.76 -43.14 6.43
N ASP A 609 2.12 -43.54 7.65
CA ASP A 609 1.33 -44.44 8.50
C ASP A 609 0.01 -43.80 8.94
N ARG A 610 -0.04 -42.46 8.98
CA ARG A 610 -1.27 -41.68 9.21
C ARG A 610 -2.04 -41.37 7.93
N GLY A 611 -1.62 -41.91 6.79
CA GLY A 611 -2.29 -41.74 5.51
C GLY A 611 -1.88 -40.51 4.70
N SER A 612 -0.85 -39.75 5.10
CA SER A 612 -0.37 -38.60 4.30
C SER A 612 0.12 -39.06 2.93
N ALA A 613 -0.58 -38.65 1.87
CA ALA A 613 -0.25 -38.99 0.49
C ALA A 613 1.11 -38.43 0.07
N ASP A 614 1.44 -37.20 0.49
CA ASP A 614 2.75 -36.56 0.21
C ASP A 614 3.90 -37.35 0.85
N CYS A 615 3.74 -37.77 2.11
CA CYS A 615 4.77 -38.57 2.79
C CYS A 615 4.92 -39.95 2.14
N GLN A 616 3.83 -40.57 1.70
CA GLN A 616 3.88 -41.82 0.95
C GLN A 616 4.61 -41.62 -0.38
N TYR A 617 4.27 -40.57 -1.13
CA TYR A 617 4.93 -40.22 -2.38
C TYR A 617 6.45 -40.01 -2.19
N LEU A 618 6.88 -39.23 -1.19
CA LEU A 618 8.30 -38.98 -0.94
C LEU A 618 9.07 -40.22 -0.48
N LEU A 619 8.45 -41.10 0.32
CA LEU A 619 9.04 -42.41 0.59
C LEU A 619 9.18 -43.24 -0.68
N GLY A 620 8.17 -43.18 -1.56
CA GLY A 620 8.22 -43.77 -2.89
C GLY A 620 9.46 -43.29 -3.65
N ASN A 621 9.66 -41.98 -3.74
CA ASN A 621 10.84 -41.38 -4.40
C ASN A 621 12.14 -41.90 -3.81
N ILE A 622 12.33 -41.80 -2.49
CA ILE A 622 13.57 -42.21 -1.81
C ILE A 622 13.88 -43.69 -2.06
N PHE A 623 12.89 -44.58 -1.93
CA PHE A 623 13.13 -46.02 -2.14
C PHE A 623 13.32 -46.39 -3.62
N THR A 624 12.97 -45.52 -4.56
CA THR A 624 13.22 -45.71 -5.99
C THR A 624 14.44 -44.99 -6.54
N ASP A 625 15.12 -44.21 -5.71
CA ASP A 625 16.31 -43.44 -6.06
C ASP A 625 17.55 -44.34 -6.10
N ASP A 626 18.30 -44.29 -7.22
CA ASP A 626 19.55 -45.05 -7.40
C ASP A 626 20.67 -44.58 -6.47
N ASP A 627 20.63 -43.31 -6.05
CA ASP A 627 21.65 -42.73 -5.19
C ASP A 627 21.44 -43.10 -3.71
N TYR A 628 20.30 -43.69 -3.35
CA TYR A 628 20.04 -44.16 -2.00
C TYR A 628 20.54 -45.59 -1.79
N GLU A 629 21.52 -45.78 -0.89
CA GLU A 629 22.09 -47.12 -0.58
C GLU A 629 21.04 -48.15 -0.13
N GLY A 630 19.90 -47.70 0.41
CA GLY A 630 18.78 -48.53 0.85
C GLY A 630 17.66 -48.69 -0.18
N MET A 631 17.92 -48.40 -1.45
CA MET A 631 16.98 -48.53 -2.57
C MET A 631 16.25 -49.88 -2.53
N ASP A 632 14.94 -49.83 -2.66
CA ASP A 632 14.04 -50.99 -2.67
C ASP A 632 12.82 -50.63 -3.53
N ILE A 633 12.91 -50.95 -4.82
CA ILE A 633 11.90 -50.59 -5.83
C ILE A 633 10.52 -51.11 -5.46
N GLU A 634 10.41 -52.34 -4.94
CA GLU A 634 9.10 -52.91 -4.58
C GLU A 634 8.49 -52.21 -3.38
N LYS A 635 9.31 -51.81 -2.41
CA LYS A 635 8.86 -50.98 -1.30
C LYS A 635 8.46 -49.58 -1.75
N GLY A 636 9.25 -48.94 -2.63
CA GLY A 636 8.92 -47.65 -3.23
C GLY A 636 7.61 -47.69 -4.02
N LYS A 637 7.41 -48.72 -4.84
CA LYS A 637 6.15 -48.99 -5.54
C LYS A 637 4.96 -49.15 -4.59
N SER A 638 5.10 -49.91 -3.51
CA SER A 638 4.05 -50.04 -2.49
C SER A 638 3.67 -48.68 -1.88
N PHE A 639 4.61 -47.74 -1.75
CA PHE A 639 4.28 -46.38 -1.30
C PHE A 639 3.60 -45.55 -2.40
N TYR A 640 4.05 -45.64 -3.65
CA TYR A 640 3.35 -45.02 -4.77
C TYR A 640 1.91 -45.54 -4.90
N GLU A 641 1.66 -46.85 -4.75
CA GLU A 641 0.31 -47.42 -4.79
C GLU A 641 -0.61 -46.80 -3.73
N LYS A 642 -0.11 -46.57 -2.52
CA LYS A 642 -0.88 -45.91 -1.45
C LYS A 642 -1.17 -44.44 -1.78
N ALA A 643 -0.19 -43.71 -2.32
CA ALA A 643 -0.38 -42.30 -2.73
C ALA A 643 -1.33 -42.20 -3.94
N MET A 644 -1.20 -43.09 -4.92
CA MET A 644 -2.05 -43.16 -6.11
C MET A 644 -3.51 -43.52 -5.78
N ALA A 645 -3.73 -44.36 -4.76
CA ALA A 645 -5.08 -44.66 -4.25
C ALA A 645 -5.78 -43.43 -3.66
N GLN A 646 -5.04 -42.35 -3.39
CA GLN A 646 -5.52 -41.04 -2.95
C GLN A 646 -5.46 -39.98 -4.07
N ASP A 647 -5.35 -40.41 -5.34
CA ASP A 647 -5.25 -39.54 -6.51
C ASP A 647 -4.05 -38.56 -6.46
N HIS A 648 -2.92 -38.95 -5.85
CA HIS A 648 -1.71 -38.13 -5.83
C HIS A 648 -1.05 -38.07 -7.22
N ALA A 649 -1.03 -36.88 -7.83
CA ALA A 649 -0.65 -36.70 -9.23
C ALA A 649 0.82 -37.04 -9.52
N GLN A 650 1.78 -36.56 -8.69
CA GLN A 650 3.20 -36.89 -8.88
C GLN A 650 3.51 -38.39 -8.70
N ALA A 651 2.80 -39.10 -7.81
CA ALA A 651 2.98 -40.53 -7.63
C ALA A 651 2.55 -41.30 -8.89
N TRP A 652 1.45 -40.90 -9.54
CA TRP A 652 1.05 -41.44 -10.83
C TRP A 652 2.08 -41.15 -11.95
N ASN A 653 2.70 -39.96 -11.96
CA ASN A 653 3.77 -39.64 -12.90
C ASN A 653 4.98 -40.55 -12.68
N ASN A 654 5.46 -40.66 -11.43
CA ASN A 654 6.66 -41.44 -11.12
C ASN A 654 6.43 -42.94 -11.31
N TRP A 655 5.20 -43.43 -11.07
CA TRP A 655 4.81 -44.76 -11.46
C TRP A 655 4.89 -44.97 -12.99
N GLY A 656 4.43 -43.99 -13.76
CA GLY A 656 4.58 -44.01 -15.22
C GLY A 656 6.05 -44.05 -15.65
N PHE A 657 6.89 -43.26 -14.99
CA PHE A 657 8.33 -43.22 -15.22
C PHE A 657 8.99 -44.59 -15.04
N LEU A 658 8.68 -45.32 -13.95
CA LEU A 658 9.26 -46.65 -13.72
C LEU A 658 9.03 -47.59 -14.91
N TYR A 659 7.81 -47.60 -15.47
CA TYR A 659 7.47 -48.46 -16.61
C TYR A 659 7.93 -47.90 -17.96
N ALA A 660 8.06 -46.58 -18.09
CA ALA A 660 8.54 -45.90 -19.29
C ALA A 660 10.05 -46.05 -19.50
N THR A 661 10.83 -46.24 -18.43
CA THR A 661 12.29 -46.41 -18.51
C THR A 661 12.74 -47.84 -18.20
N GLY A 662 11.84 -48.68 -17.68
CA GLY A 662 12.21 -50.01 -17.17
C GLY A 662 13.02 -49.94 -15.87
N HIS A 663 12.82 -48.89 -15.08
CA HIS A 663 13.55 -48.64 -13.83
C HIS A 663 13.15 -49.64 -12.74
N GLY A 664 13.94 -50.70 -12.57
CA GLY A 664 13.67 -51.76 -11.60
C GLY A 664 12.43 -52.62 -11.90
N VAL A 665 11.74 -52.37 -13.01
CA VAL A 665 10.58 -53.12 -13.50
C VAL A 665 10.72 -53.38 -15.00
N ALA A 666 10.00 -54.37 -15.52
CA ALA A 666 9.96 -54.58 -16.96
C ALA A 666 9.30 -53.38 -17.66
N PHE A 667 9.96 -52.85 -18.69
CA PHE A 667 9.42 -51.79 -19.57
C PHE A 667 8.03 -52.19 -20.10
N ASP A 668 7.03 -51.31 -19.92
CA ASP A 668 5.63 -51.58 -20.25
C ASP A 668 4.92 -50.28 -20.67
N VAL A 669 4.82 -50.09 -21.99
CA VAL A 669 4.17 -48.92 -22.62
C VAL A 669 2.73 -48.75 -22.15
N SER A 670 1.96 -49.84 -21.99
CA SER A 670 0.54 -49.74 -21.63
C SER A 670 0.36 -49.22 -20.19
N LYS A 671 1.20 -49.69 -19.26
CA LYS A 671 1.16 -49.21 -17.87
C LYS A 671 1.65 -47.77 -17.76
N ALA A 672 2.74 -47.45 -18.43
CA ALA A 672 3.27 -46.09 -18.45
C ALA A 672 2.26 -45.08 -19.00
N LEU A 673 1.64 -45.40 -20.15
CA LEU A 673 0.64 -44.53 -20.78
C LEU A 673 -0.57 -44.30 -19.85
N LYS A 674 -1.11 -45.37 -19.26
CA LYS A 674 -2.24 -45.25 -18.31
C LYS A 674 -1.89 -44.38 -17.10
N ALA A 675 -0.68 -44.54 -16.57
CA ALA A 675 -0.22 -43.81 -15.40
C ALA A 675 -0.01 -42.33 -15.71
N TYR A 676 0.69 -42.01 -16.81
CA TYR A 676 0.85 -40.62 -17.25
C TYR A 676 -0.49 -39.97 -17.60
N GLN A 677 -1.41 -40.67 -18.28
CA GLN A 677 -2.75 -40.14 -18.58
C GLN A 677 -3.53 -39.82 -17.29
N LYS A 678 -3.49 -40.71 -16.30
CA LYS A 678 -4.14 -40.48 -15.01
C LYS A 678 -3.49 -39.32 -14.25
N SER A 679 -2.16 -39.22 -14.25
CA SER A 679 -1.41 -38.12 -13.65
C SER A 679 -1.71 -36.77 -14.31
N ALA A 680 -1.73 -36.71 -15.64
CA ALA A 680 -2.09 -35.51 -16.40
C ALA A 680 -3.55 -35.09 -16.15
N ALA A 681 -4.48 -36.04 -16.05
CA ALA A 681 -5.87 -35.75 -15.70
C ALA A 681 -6.03 -35.18 -14.27
N LEU A 682 -5.06 -35.42 -13.39
CA LEU A 682 -4.96 -34.85 -12.04
C LEU A 682 -4.19 -33.51 -12.02
N GLY A 683 -3.76 -33.00 -13.18
CA GLY A 683 -3.12 -31.69 -13.32
C GLY A 683 -1.59 -31.70 -13.26
N GLU A 684 -0.93 -32.86 -13.27
CA GLU A 684 0.53 -32.92 -13.18
C GLU A 684 1.20 -32.51 -14.50
N ALA A 685 1.90 -31.37 -14.46
CA ALA A 685 2.53 -30.76 -15.63
C ALA A 685 3.64 -31.64 -16.23
N GLN A 686 4.41 -32.35 -15.40
CA GLN A 686 5.46 -33.23 -15.88
C GLN A 686 4.88 -34.42 -16.66
N ALA A 687 3.74 -34.97 -16.22
CA ALA A 687 3.07 -36.06 -16.92
C ALA A 687 2.49 -35.62 -18.26
N MET A 688 1.93 -34.41 -18.34
CA MET A 688 1.50 -33.81 -19.61
C MET A 688 2.69 -33.65 -20.57
N SER A 689 3.83 -33.16 -20.07
CA SER A 689 5.07 -33.06 -20.85
C SER A 689 5.54 -34.43 -21.37
N ASN A 690 5.55 -35.45 -20.51
CA ASN A 690 5.94 -36.81 -20.87
C ASN A 690 5.02 -37.41 -21.95
N LEU A 691 3.69 -37.21 -21.85
CA LEU A 691 2.74 -37.61 -22.89
C LEU A 691 2.97 -36.84 -24.20
N GLY A 692 3.17 -35.53 -24.10
CA GLY A 692 3.48 -34.70 -25.26
C GLY A 692 4.70 -35.22 -26.02
N ASN A 693 5.78 -35.58 -25.31
CA ASN A 693 6.98 -36.15 -25.92
C ASN A 693 6.70 -37.49 -26.61
N TRP A 694 5.94 -38.40 -26.00
CA TRP A 694 5.63 -39.69 -26.62
C TRP A 694 4.83 -39.55 -27.92
N TYR A 695 3.82 -38.67 -27.95
CA TYR A 695 3.05 -38.40 -29.18
C TYR A 695 3.83 -37.57 -30.19
N TYR A 696 4.80 -36.76 -29.75
CA TYR A 696 5.69 -35.99 -30.62
C TYR A 696 6.71 -36.89 -31.32
N GLU A 697 7.33 -37.85 -30.61
CA GLU A 697 8.36 -38.74 -31.14
C GLU A 697 7.77 -39.89 -31.97
N GLY A 698 6.65 -40.46 -31.52
CA GLY A 698 6.00 -41.59 -32.21
C GLY A 698 6.73 -42.94 -32.08
N GLU A 699 7.70 -43.06 -31.16
CA GLU A 699 8.48 -44.29 -30.99
C GLU A 699 7.66 -45.42 -30.33
N TYR A 700 6.87 -45.08 -29.30
CA TYR A 700 6.12 -46.04 -28.49
C TYR A 700 4.60 -45.96 -28.65
N VAL A 701 4.12 -44.87 -29.27
CA VAL A 701 2.72 -44.62 -29.62
C VAL A 701 2.67 -44.07 -31.06
N GLU A 702 1.52 -44.11 -31.72
CA GLU A 702 1.38 -43.47 -33.03
C GLU A 702 1.63 -41.97 -32.92
N GLN A 703 2.49 -41.41 -33.77
CA GLN A 703 2.82 -39.99 -33.76
C GLN A 703 1.56 -39.15 -34.02
N ASP A 704 1.29 -38.19 -33.14
CA ASP A 704 0.17 -37.27 -33.27
C ASP A 704 0.59 -35.88 -32.77
N TYR A 705 0.95 -35.00 -33.71
CA TYR A 705 1.37 -33.64 -33.40
C TYR A 705 0.25 -32.78 -32.81
N ALA A 706 -1.02 -33.04 -33.15
CA ALA A 706 -2.13 -32.27 -32.60
C ALA A 706 -2.31 -32.60 -31.12
N LEU A 707 -2.26 -33.90 -30.78
CA LEU A 707 -2.35 -34.37 -29.42
C LEU A 707 -1.11 -34.00 -28.59
N ALA A 708 0.09 -34.09 -29.18
CA ALA A 708 1.33 -33.64 -28.53
C ALA A 708 1.27 -32.13 -28.20
N LEU A 709 0.84 -31.31 -29.16
CA LEU A 709 0.69 -29.87 -28.97
C LEU A 709 -0.32 -29.53 -27.88
N ASP A 710 -1.43 -30.26 -27.81
CA ASP A 710 -2.43 -30.08 -26.77
C ASP A 710 -1.84 -30.37 -25.38
N TYR A 711 -1.16 -31.50 -25.21
CA TYR A 711 -0.49 -31.84 -23.95
C TYR A 711 0.60 -30.83 -23.57
N PHE A 712 1.42 -30.39 -24.52
CA PHE A 712 2.46 -29.40 -24.24
C PHE A 712 1.88 -28.03 -23.85
N LYS A 713 0.76 -27.62 -24.44
CA LYS A 713 0.06 -26.38 -24.03
C LYS A 713 -0.56 -26.50 -22.64
N GLN A 714 -1.11 -27.67 -22.30
CA GLN A 714 -1.60 -27.93 -20.95
C GLN A 714 -0.45 -27.88 -19.93
N ALA A 715 0.69 -28.49 -20.25
CA ALA A 715 1.90 -28.43 -19.43
C ALA A 715 2.40 -26.98 -19.25
N GLU A 716 2.41 -26.17 -20.33
CA GLU A 716 2.79 -24.75 -20.30
C GLU A 716 1.89 -23.95 -19.36
N LYS A 717 0.58 -24.17 -19.41
CA LYS A 717 -0.38 -23.53 -18.49
C LYS A 717 -0.15 -23.92 -17.02
N ALA A 718 0.44 -25.09 -16.79
CA ALA A 718 0.79 -25.61 -15.47
C ALA A 718 2.27 -25.36 -15.08
N GLY A 719 3.03 -24.62 -15.88
CA GLY A 719 4.38 -24.15 -15.55
C GLY A 719 5.55 -24.98 -16.09
N ILE A 720 5.31 -25.98 -16.94
CA ILE A 720 6.37 -26.76 -17.63
C ILE A 720 6.38 -26.41 -19.12
N TYR A 721 7.52 -25.90 -19.60
CA TYR A 721 7.64 -25.35 -20.96
C TYR A 721 8.33 -26.32 -21.91
N ASN A 722 7.73 -26.56 -23.07
CA ASN A 722 8.24 -27.43 -24.15
C ASN A 722 8.36 -26.64 -25.46
N ASP A 723 8.92 -25.42 -25.38
CA ASP A 723 8.86 -24.43 -26.47
C ASP A 723 9.52 -24.91 -27.77
N ALA A 724 10.61 -25.69 -27.68
CA ALA A 724 11.30 -26.23 -28.84
C ALA A 724 10.45 -27.24 -29.61
N GLN A 725 9.83 -28.18 -28.90
CA GLN A 725 8.94 -29.19 -29.47
C GLN A 725 7.66 -28.56 -30.04
N ILE A 726 7.10 -27.57 -29.35
CA ILE A 726 5.94 -26.81 -29.85
C ILE A 726 6.31 -26.05 -31.13
N ALA A 727 7.50 -25.43 -31.19
CA ALA A 727 7.97 -24.74 -32.37
C ALA A 727 8.14 -25.70 -33.56
N GLU A 728 8.75 -26.87 -33.35
CA GLU A 728 8.86 -27.88 -34.40
C GLU A 728 7.49 -28.32 -34.91
N ILE A 729 6.52 -28.56 -34.01
CA ILE A 729 5.14 -28.93 -34.41
C ILE A 729 4.51 -27.85 -35.30
N TYR A 730 4.61 -26.57 -34.93
CA TYR A 730 4.08 -25.49 -35.75
C TYR A 730 4.80 -25.35 -37.09
N TYR A 731 6.11 -25.60 -37.12
CA TYR A 731 6.88 -25.61 -38.36
C TYR A 731 6.41 -26.73 -39.30
N GLN A 732 6.29 -27.97 -38.81
CA GLN A 732 5.79 -29.12 -39.58
C GLN A 732 4.34 -28.91 -40.04
N GLY A 733 3.51 -28.31 -39.19
CA GLY A 733 2.12 -27.94 -39.51
C GLY A 733 1.97 -26.70 -40.39
N GLN A 734 3.08 -26.05 -40.79
CA GLN A 734 3.10 -24.82 -41.59
C GLN A 734 2.35 -23.62 -40.96
N ASP A 735 2.14 -23.64 -39.64
CA ASP A 735 1.54 -22.53 -38.89
C ASP A 735 2.64 -21.54 -38.45
N TYR A 736 3.13 -20.78 -39.43
CA TYR A 736 4.24 -19.86 -39.23
C TYR A 736 3.90 -18.69 -38.29
N ALA A 737 2.62 -18.35 -38.13
CA ALA A 737 2.18 -17.28 -37.25
C ALA A 737 2.35 -17.67 -35.77
N ASN A 738 1.95 -18.89 -35.39
CA ASN A 738 2.17 -19.39 -34.03
C ASN A 738 3.62 -19.81 -33.81
N LEU A 739 4.31 -20.35 -34.82
CA LEU A 739 5.76 -20.58 -34.76
C LEU A 739 6.51 -19.31 -34.33
N LEU A 740 6.29 -18.18 -35.01
CA LEU A 740 6.93 -16.89 -34.68
C LEU A 740 6.62 -16.38 -33.26
N ARG A 741 5.54 -16.83 -32.62
CA ARG A 741 5.25 -16.52 -31.21
C ARG A 741 6.16 -17.31 -30.28
N TYR A 742 6.31 -18.61 -30.51
CA TYR A 742 7.17 -19.48 -29.70
C TYR A 742 8.66 -19.21 -29.93
N LEU A 743 9.08 -18.88 -31.16
CA LEU A 743 10.47 -18.46 -31.43
C LEU A 743 10.88 -17.18 -30.68
N LYS A 744 9.94 -16.34 -30.21
CA LYS A 744 10.25 -15.15 -29.40
C LYS A 744 10.45 -15.47 -27.92
N LYS A 745 9.98 -16.64 -27.46
CA LYS A 745 10.15 -17.12 -26.08
C LYS A 745 11.55 -17.71 -25.83
N ASP A 746 12.39 -17.81 -26.86
CA ASP A 746 13.77 -18.29 -26.78
C ASP A 746 14.79 -17.13 -26.89
N PRO A 747 15.02 -16.36 -25.82
CA PRO A 747 15.92 -15.19 -25.85
C PRO A 747 17.37 -15.59 -26.15
N ASN A 748 17.75 -16.83 -25.80
CA ASN A 748 19.11 -17.34 -25.92
C ASN A 748 19.39 -17.98 -27.29
N ASN A 749 18.38 -18.16 -28.14
CA ASN A 749 18.50 -18.77 -29.46
C ASN A 749 18.96 -20.23 -29.40
N LEU A 750 18.52 -20.97 -28.38
CA LEU A 750 18.85 -22.39 -28.22
C LEU A 750 18.27 -23.23 -29.37
N PHE A 751 17.08 -22.87 -29.86
CA PHE A 751 16.45 -23.53 -31.01
C PHE A 751 15.90 -22.53 -32.03
N SER A 752 15.65 -21.27 -31.67
CA SER A 752 14.91 -20.36 -32.56
C SER A 752 15.68 -19.92 -33.80
N ALA A 753 17.01 -19.89 -33.74
CA ALA A 753 17.84 -19.40 -34.84
C ALA A 753 17.75 -20.26 -36.10
N ILE A 754 17.63 -21.59 -35.99
CA ILE A 754 17.49 -22.46 -37.18
C ILE A 754 16.19 -22.15 -37.92
N TYR A 755 15.08 -22.00 -37.20
CA TYR A 755 13.79 -21.66 -37.80
C TYR A 755 13.81 -20.26 -38.40
N TYR A 756 14.36 -19.24 -37.73
CA TYR A 756 14.48 -17.91 -38.33
C TYR A 756 15.29 -17.93 -39.63
N GLY A 757 16.35 -18.75 -39.70
CA GLY A 757 17.12 -18.97 -40.93
C GLY A 757 16.23 -19.43 -42.08
N ILE A 758 15.47 -20.51 -41.85
CA ILE A 758 14.54 -21.10 -42.83
C ILE A 758 13.43 -20.12 -43.22
N LEU A 759 12.77 -19.49 -42.23
CA LEU A 759 11.64 -18.59 -42.48
C LEU A 759 12.05 -17.37 -43.34
N TYR A 760 13.22 -16.78 -43.08
CA TYR A 760 13.71 -15.66 -43.90
C TYR A 760 14.20 -16.08 -45.28
N GLU A 761 14.71 -17.30 -45.44
CA GLU A 761 15.13 -17.83 -46.73
C GLU A 761 13.94 -18.10 -47.66
N GLU A 762 12.90 -18.74 -47.12
CA GLU A 762 11.72 -19.15 -47.89
C GLU A 762 10.60 -18.08 -47.91
N GLY A 763 10.66 -17.09 -47.01
CA GLY A 763 9.62 -16.07 -46.87
C GLY A 763 8.35 -16.59 -46.16
N PHE A 764 8.48 -17.62 -45.32
CA PHE A 764 7.37 -18.20 -44.56
C PHE A 764 7.01 -17.31 -43.36
N GLY A 765 5.82 -16.70 -43.41
CA GLY A 765 5.33 -15.82 -42.34
C GLY A 765 6.12 -14.50 -42.16
N VAL A 766 7.19 -14.28 -42.93
CA VAL A 766 8.04 -13.09 -42.90
C VAL A 766 8.44 -12.67 -44.31
N LYS A 767 8.85 -11.41 -44.50
CA LYS A 767 9.40 -10.97 -45.78
C LYS A 767 10.73 -11.68 -46.05
N GLN A 768 10.81 -12.38 -47.19
CA GLN A 768 12.01 -13.06 -47.65
C GLN A 768 13.23 -12.12 -47.62
N SER A 769 14.34 -12.60 -47.06
CA SER A 769 15.55 -11.84 -46.84
C SER A 769 16.75 -12.76 -46.65
N LEU A 770 17.43 -13.08 -47.75
CA LEU A 770 18.61 -13.96 -47.74
C LEU A 770 19.72 -13.51 -46.77
N GLN A 771 19.95 -12.19 -46.68
CA GLN A 771 20.93 -11.63 -45.73
C GLN A 771 20.59 -11.95 -44.26
N LYS A 772 19.30 -11.98 -43.91
CA LYS A 772 18.86 -12.32 -42.55
C LYS A 772 18.92 -13.83 -42.33
N ALA A 773 18.54 -14.62 -43.34
CA ALA A 773 18.63 -16.07 -43.30
C ALA A 773 20.07 -16.53 -42.99
N ILE A 774 21.05 -16.02 -43.74
CA ILE A 774 22.48 -16.30 -43.53
C ILE A 774 22.89 -15.97 -42.10
N ARG A 775 22.55 -14.78 -41.59
CA ARG A 775 22.89 -14.38 -40.21
C ARG A 775 22.30 -15.35 -39.18
N TYR A 776 21.07 -15.82 -39.38
CA TYR A 776 20.43 -16.74 -38.44
C TYR A 776 20.97 -18.17 -38.56
N TYR A 777 21.37 -18.63 -39.75
CA TYR A 777 22.09 -19.90 -39.92
C TYR A 777 23.47 -19.89 -39.26
N GLU A 778 24.22 -18.79 -39.38
CA GLU A 778 25.49 -18.61 -38.67
C GLU A 778 25.24 -18.67 -37.16
N LYS A 779 24.23 -17.93 -36.67
CA LYS A 779 23.85 -17.87 -35.26
C LYS A 779 23.37 -19.22 -34.69
N ALA A 780 22.63 -20.01 -35.47
CA ALA A 780 22.16 -21.32 -35.05
C ALA A 780 23.34 -22.25 -34.67
N ASN A 781 24.46 -22.09 -35.36
CA ASN A 781 25.66 -22.89 -35.15
C ASN A 781 26.62 -22.36 -34.07
N GLU A 782 26.27 -21.27 -33.37
CA GLU A 782 27.05 -20.76 -32.24
C GLU A 782 26.88 -21.60 -30.97
N ASN A 783 25.69 -22.19 -30.77
CA ASN A 783 25.32 -22.91 -29.55
C ASN A 783 25.05 -24.42 -29.75
N SER A 784 24.94 -24.90 -31.00
CA SER A 784 24.65 -26.30 -31.36
C SER A 784 25.11 -26.56 -32.79
N VAL A 785 25.16 -27.82 -33.25
CA VAL A 785 25.55 -28.15 -34.63
C VAL A 785 24.31 -28.51 -35.44
N TYR A 786 23.86 -27.59 -36.30
CA TYR A 786 22.73 -27.81 -37.21
C TYR A 786 23.24 -28.13 -38.61
N ALA A 787 23.32 -29.42 -38.95
CA ALA A 787 23.82 -29.90 -40.24
C ALA A 787 23.15 -29.20 -41.44
N TYR A 788 21.83 -29.02 -41.38
CA TYR A 788 21.07 -28.29 -42.39
C TYR A 788 21.59 -26.86 -42.61
N ALA A 789 21.77 -26.08 -41.53
CA ALA A 789 22.28 -24.72 -41.63
C ALA A 789 23.72 -24.67 -42.16
N VAL A 790 24.57 -25.62 -41.74
CA VAL A 790 25.95 -25.72 -42.23
C VAL A 790 25.97 -25.98 -43.74
N ASN A 791 25.19 -26.95 -44.23
CA ASN A 791 25.09 -27.25 -45.66
C ASN A 791 24.49 -26.08 -46.46
N ARG A 792 23.48 -25.39 -45.93
CA ARG A 792 22.95 -24.16 -46.56
C ARG A 792 24.02 -23.06 -46.63
N LEU A 793 24.78 -22.83 -45.57
CA LEU A 793 25.85 -21.82 -45.57
C LEU A 793 26.96 -22.16 -46.58
N LEU A 794 27.34 -23.43 -46.71
CA LEU A 794 28.30 -23.89 -47.72
C LEU A 794 27.79 -23.64 -49.15
N GLN A 795 26.52 -23.95 -49.41
CA GLN A 795 25.90 -23.69 -50.71
C GLN A 795 25.81 -22.19 -51.01
N LEU A 796 25.49 -21.36 -50.02
CA LEU A 796 25.34 -19.91 -50.18
C LEU A 796 26.67 -19.18 -50.37
N TYR A 797 27.74 -19.60 -49.67
CA TYR A 797 29.07 -19.01 -49.75
C TYR A 797 29.97 -19.61 -50.84
N GLY A 798 29.58 -20.73 -51.46
CA GLY A 798 30.32 -21.38 -52.53
C GLY A 798 30.54 -20.48 -53.76
N ALA A 799 31.45 -20.89 -54.66
CA ALA A 799 31.91 -20.08 -55.80
C ALA A 799 30.81 -19.62 -56.77
N HIS A 800 29.66 -20.30 -56.77
CA HIS A 800 28.47 -19.94 -57.57
C HIS A 800 27.25 -19.61 -56.69
N GLY A 801 27.46 -19.46 -55.37
CA GLY A 801 26.42 -19.18 -54.39
C GLY A 801 25.97 -17.72 -54.41
N ALA A 802 24.73 -17.49 -53.99
CA ALA A 802 24.11 -16.15 -53.99
C ALA A 802 24.78 -15.14 -53.04
N ALA A 803 25.65 -15.61 -52.14
CA ALA A 803 26.44 -14.78 -51.24
C ALA A 803 27.94 -15.16 -51.28
N SER A 804 28.44 -15.62 -52.43
CA SER A 804 29.81 -16.14 -52.62
C SER A 804 30.89 -15.39 -51.82
N ASP A 805 31.57 -16.10 -50.92
CA ASP A 805 32.65 -15.60 -50.08
C ASP A 805 33.60 -16.77 -49.76
N ALA A 806 34.79 -16.74 -50.35
CA ALA A 806 35.75 -17.85 -50.27
C ALA A 806 36.28 -18.07 -48.84
N ASP A 807 36.42 -17.01 -48.05
CA ASP A 807 36.95 -17.09 -46.68
C ASP A 807 35.89 -17.69 -45.74
N LYS A 808 34.63 -17.22 -45.86
CA LYS A 808 33.52 -17.81 -45.11
C LYS A 808 33.19 -19.24 -45.53
N TYR A 809 33.27 -19.56 -46.83
CA TYR A 809 33.14 -20.93 -47.30
C TYR A 809 34.22 -21.83 -46.68
N GLY A 810 35.49 -21.38 -46.68
CA GLY A 810 36.59 -22.10 -46.04
C GLY A 810 36.37 -22.33 -44.54
N PHE A 811 35.86 -21.33 -43.82
CA PHE A 811 35.50 -21.45 -42.41
C PHE A 811 34.44 -22.54 -42.18
N TRP A 812 33.29 -22.44 -42.86
CA TRP A 812 32.19 -23.39 -42.68
C TRP A 812 32.53 -24.80 -43.17
N PHE A 813 33.40 -24.95 -44.16
CA PHE A 813 33.86 -26.24 -44.65
C PHE A 813 34.74 -26.96 -43.62
N ASN A 814 35.58 -26.21 -42.90
CA ASN A 814 36.36 -26.76 -41.80
C ASN A 814 35.46 -27.06 -40.59
N PHE A 815 34.52 -26.17 -40.25
CA PHE A 815 33.52 -26.39 -39.21
C PHE A 815 32.72 -27.69 -39.43
N ALA A 816 32.27 -27.94 -40.67
CA ALA A 816 31.57 -29.16 -41.04
C ALA A 816 32.42 -30.43 -40.78
N LYS A 817 33.72 -30.39 -41.13
CA LYS A 817 34.64 -31.51 -40.89
C LYS A 817 34.89 -31.76 -39.41
N GLU A 818 35.13 -30.70 -38.64
CA GLU A 818 35.39 -30.78 -37.20
C GLU A 818 34.20 -31.35 -36.43
N ASN A 819 32.98 -31.07 -36.89
CA ASN A 819 31.74 -31.53 -36.27
C ASN A 819 31.09 -32.73 -36.98
N ALA A 820 31.81 -33.41 -37.87
CA ALA A 820 31.35 -34.59 -38.61
C ALA A 820 30.00 -34.40 -39.35
N VAL A 821 29.75 -33.21 -39.88
CA VAL A 821 28.57 -32.90 -40.71
C VAL A 821 28.79 -33.45 -42.12
N GLU A 822 27.85 -34.27 -42.61
CA GLU A 822 27.85 -34.73 -44.00
C GLU A 822 27.56 -33.56 -44.95
N ILE A 823 28.48 -33.29 -45.88
CA ILE A 823 28.37 -32.19 -46.85
C ILE A 823 27.64 -32.68 -48.09
N ASP A 824 26.48 -32.10 -48.37
CA ASP A 824 25.73 -32.35 -49.60
C ASP A 824 26.51 -31.79 -50.81
N GLN A 825 26.83 -32.66 -51.79
CA GLN A 825 27.64 -32.30 -52.98
C GLN A 825 26.92 -31.39 -53.98
#